data_AF-A0A9E1KYD3-F1
#
_entry.id   AF-A0A9E1KYD3-F1
#
_cell.length_a   1.000
_cell.length_b   1.000
_cell.length_c   1.000
_cell.angle_alpha   90.00
_cell.angle_beta   90.00
_cell.angle_gamma   90.00
#
_symmetry.space_group_name_H-M   'P 1'
#
loop_
_entity.id
_entity.type
_entity.pdbx_description
1 polymer ?
#
loop_
_entity_poly.entity_id
_entity_poly.type
_entity_poly.pdbx_seq_one_letter_code
_entity_poly.pdbx_strand_id
1 'polypeptide(L)'
;MLLPRTFFFLVLTATLISLIAFFFFNTSPPILKNAALTLQEDASIDIDFLKINEDLNDFKLHIVKFPQNGKIEGSPPNVTYRPNENYFGSDEIEYQAWLNRKRSNIGVISLSIKPVNDFPVAENSEHVLKEDQNIIFKLKATDVDNDDLSFKITQLPPHGETEQYSQKIIYTPNKDYFGKDELKFEVADNQGGYDTGSINLSIHPVNDIPVTQDSELKINTLDRILLKFQVKDIDNPYPKINIVGNHYLGKITHTGDRIYYQVDENSDSYDEDLHFFATDHESQSKTSRLRITYEKQYDLKSLKIKLQKKYPKAGIAVSNDKDHNLIINNRLFIPASLIKIATAAAALYYLKGDYYFKTEIFKDVENRIYIKGYGDPTLSGQDLDDIVKAINKNITPDDFYQLVLDRSVFNGDLSFLDQAKNDRYFNAPASALAINFNTAYIKIKNRHKIVSLYPSTPVTQTIFQKVKRLRGIQYFSIASDSKAADQYTGEVLEMKLVQFNLPVSKNFIFGKTPESARLIYTHYSKKNLKAVIRLMLKKSNNFIANQLLLIIAQQVNPKNVGIDTGTQIIKRFLIEQVGVKENNFVMIEGSGLSRKNKITPKAMLQLLNYAKKFIDLFPNIKDSKYPELSKLGDNKRFYAKTGTLRNVSNIAGYYWKQNKWMSLVVMSDMKRSLITADLLKN
;
A
#
# COMPACT_ATOMS: atom_id res chain seq x y z
N MET A 1 -171.15 37.74 -8.35
CA MET A 1 -171.64 38.88 -9.14
C MET A 1 -170.72 39.02 -10.37
N LEU A 2 -171.19 38.65 -11.57
CA LEU A 2 -170.63 38.92 -12.93
C LEU A 2 -169.17 38.49 -13.34
N LEU A 3 -169.04 37.66 -14.43
CA LEU A 3 -167.87 37.46 -15.37
C LEU A 3 -166.51 36.92 -14.81
N PRO A 4 -165.41 36.65 -15.60
CA PRO A 4 -165.16 36.28 -17.03
C PRO A 4 -164.43 34.87 -17.20
N ARG A 5 -163.80 34.46 -18.34
CA ARG A 5 -163.11 33.13 -18.48
C ARG A 5 -162.15 32.79 -19.68
N THR A 6 -161.36 31.69 -19.52
CA THR A 6 -160.52 30.82 -20.44
C THR A 6 -159.18 31.32 -21.04
N PHE A 7 -158.12 30.52 -21.27
CA PHE A 7 -157.50 29.31 -20.62
C PHE A 7 -155.98 29.30 -20.98
N PHE A 8 -155.10 28.66 -20.19
CA PHE A 8 -153.72 29.18 -19.93
C PHE A 8 -152.51 28.62 -20.73
N PHE A 9 -151.37 29.34 -20.67
CA PHE A 9 -150.14 29.19 -21.48
C PHE A 9 -148.87 28.75 -20.69
N LEU A 10 -147.83 28.39 -21.44
CA LEU A 10 -146.50 27.82 -21.13
C LEU A 10 -145.64 28.45 -19.98
N VAL A 11 -145.22 27.67 -18.95
CA VAL A 11 -144.14 27.99 -17.96
C VAL A 11 -143.47 26.69 -17.42
N LEU A 12 -142.20 26.77 -16.97
CA LEU A 12 -141.46 25.80 -16.14
C LEU A 12 -142.31 25.07 -15.06
N THR A 13 -142.11 23.75 -14.87
CA THR A 13 -141.64 23.10 -13.60
C THR A 13 -141.63 21.56 -13.65
N ALA A 14 -140.89 20.97 -12.70
CA ALA A 14 -140.48 19.58 -12.56
C ALA A 14 -141.51 18.43 -12.67
N THR A 15 -141.06 17.33 -13.31
CA THR A 15 -141.37 15.91 -13.00
C THR A 15 -140.14 15.06 -13.38
N LEU A 16 -139.05 15.07 -12.62
CA LEU A 16 -138.75 14.09 -11.56
C LEU A 16 -139.66 12.84 -11.49
N ILE A 17 -139.03 11.68 -11.23
CA ILE A 17 -139.61 10.33 -11.08
C ILE A 17 -139.88 9.60 -12.41
N SER A 18 -138.83 8.99 -13.00
CA SER A 18 -138.79 7.54 -13.31
C SER A 18 -137.54 7.12 -14.10
N LEU A 19 -136.34 7.32 -13.53
CA LEU A 19 -135.21 6.43 -13.76
C LEU A 19 -134.46 6.18 -12.44
N ILE A 20 -135.23 5.84 -11.41
CA ILE A 20 -134.73 5.44 -10.08
C ILE A 20 -134.63 3.92 -10.07
N ALA A 21 -133.49 3.38 -10.51
CA ALA A 21 -133.22 1.94 -10.45
C ALA A 21 -131.73 1.54 -10.56
N PHE A 22 -130.78 2.31 -10.01
CA PHE A 22 -129.44 1.74 -9.67
C PHE A 22 -128.68 2.53 -8.58
N PHE A 23 -129.37 2.96 -7.52
CA PHE A 23 -128.72 3.46 -6.29
C PHE A 23 -128.74 2.38 -5.20
N PHE A 24 -128.04 1.27 -5.45
CA PHE A 24 -127.50 0.46 -4.36
C PHE A 24 -126.03 0.83 -4.20
N PHE A 25 -125.74 1.72 -3.24
CA PHE A 25 -124.42 1.70 -2.62
C PHE A 25 -124.19 0.28 -2.09
N ASN A 26 -123.10 -0.35 -2.50
CA ASN A 26 -122.64 -1.56 -1.83
C ASN A 26 -122.15 -1.13 -0.43
N THR A 27 -123.01 -1.20 0.58
CA THR A 27 -122.77 -0.54 1.88
C THR A 27 -122.04 -1.40 2.91
N SER A 28 -121.58 -2.60 2.53
CA SER A 28 -120.65 -3.37 3.35
C SER A 28 -119.26 -2.72 3.29
N PRO A 29 -118.56 -2.54 4.42
CA PRO A 29 -117.14 -2.15 4.37
C PRO A 29 -116.33 -3.28 3.68
N PRO A 30 -115.22 -2.95 3.01
CA PRO A 30 -114.45 -3.93 2.26
C PRO A 30 -113.78 -4.91 3.21
N ILE A 31 -113.59 -6.15 2.75
CA ILE A 31 -112.84 -7.16 3.50
C ILE A 31 -111.39 -7.10 3.03
N LEU A 32 -110.50 -6.62 3.89
CA LEU A 32 -109.07 -6.58 3.60
C LEU A 32 -108.47 -7.98 3.74
N LYS A 33 -107.69 -8.38 2.75
CA LYS A 33 -106.92 -9.63 2.75
C LYS A 33 -105.68 -9.47 3.64
N ASN A 34 -105.10 -10.57 4.10
CA ASN A 34 -103.75 -10.57 4.66
C ASN A 34 -102.72 -10.86 3.57
N ALA A 35 -101.49 -10.40 3.73
CA ALA A 35 -100.36 -10.73 2.86
C ALA A 35 -99.18 -11.25 3.68
N ALA A 36 -98.39 -12.13 3.07
CA ALA A 36 -97.10 -12.55 3.60
C ALA A 36 -96.03 -12.16 2.58
N LEU A 37 -95.05 -11.37 3.00
CA LEU A 37 -93.94 -10.92 2.17
C LEU A 37 -92.61 -11.39 2.77
N THR A 38 -91.61 -11.55 1.92
CA THR A 38 -90.27 -11.97 2.33
C THR A 38 -89.24 -11.09 1.65
N LEU A 39 -88.25 -10.66 2.41
CA LEU A 39 -87.12 -9.86 1.98
C LEU A 39 -85.86 -10.34 2.72
N GLN A 40 -84.69 -9.98 2.20
CA GLN A 40 -83.45 -10.05 2.96
C GLN A 40 -83.39 -8.85 3.92
N GLU A 41 -82.58 -8.94 4.97
CA GLU A 41 -82.24 -7.76 5.76
C GLU A 41 -81.49 -6.72 4.92
N ASP A 42 -81.52 -5.48 5.40
CA ASP A 42 -81.06 -4.22 4.75
C ASP A 42 -81.66 -3.86 3.38
N ALA A 43 -82.33 -4.80 2.72
CA ALA A 43 -83.17 -4.55 1.56
C ALA A 43 -84.48 -3.82 1.96
N SER A 44 -85.04 -3.07 1.02
CA SER A 44 -86.37 -2.47 1.13
C SER A 44 -87.37 -3.17 0.22
N ILE A 45 -88.64 -3.23 0.61
CA ILE A 45 -89.73 -3.77 -0.21
C ILE A 45 -90.86 -2.75 -0.38
N ASP A 46 -91.28 -2.54 -1.62
CA ASP A 46 -92.44 -1.71 -1.95
C ASP A 46 -93.74 -2.50 -1.77
N ILE A 47 -94.65 -1.91 -1.03
CA ILE A 47 -95.95 -2.47 -0.64
C ILE A 47 -97.05 -1.62 -1.26
N ASP A 48 -97.73 -2.20 -2.24
CA ASP A 48 -98.91 -1.65 -2.89
C ASP A 48 -100.16 -2.32 -2.30
N PHE A 49 -100.86 -1.58 -1.43
CA PHE A 49 -102.05 -2.07 -0.75
C PHE A 49 -103.24 -2.30 -1.71
N LEU A 50 -103.25 -1.70 -2.91
CA LEU A 50 -104.30 -1.91 -3.92
C LEU A 50 -104.06 -3.19 -4.72
N LYS A 51 -102.79 -3.59 -4.94
CA LYS A 51 -102.48 -4.94 -5.49
C LYS A 51 -102.85 -6.07 -4.55
N ILE A 52 -102.75 -5.86 -3.23
CA ILE A 52 -103.15 -6.85 -2.22
C ILE A 52 -104.69 -6.96 -2.14
N ASN A 53 -105.41 -5.85 -2.37
CA ASN A 53 -106.85 -5.75 -2.17
C ASN A 53 -107.53 -5.10 -3.39
N GLU A 54 -108.12 -5.94 -4.24
CA GLU A 54 -108.94 -5.51 -5.38
C GLU A 54 -110.14 -4.63 -4.92
N ASP A 55 -110.64 -3.78 -5.81
CA ASP A 55 -111.81 -2.90 -5.62
C ASP A 55 -111.73 -1.85 -4.48
N LEU A 56 -110.51 -1.42 -4.10
CA LEU A 56 -110.31 -0.36 -3.10
C LEU A 56 -110.27 1.09 -3.64
N ASN A 57 -110.55 1.34 -4.93
CA ASN A 57 -110.30 2.63 -5.59
C ASN A 57 -110.98 3.86 -4.92
N ASP A 58 -112.12 3.68 -4.26
CA ASP A 58 -112.86 4.76 -3.57
C ASP A 58 -112.55 4.86 -2.06
N PHE A 59 -111.65 4.02 -1.53
CA PHE A 59 -111.38 3.92 -0.08
C PHE A 59 -110.11 4.65 0.35
N LYS A 60 -110.16 5.28 1.53
CA LYS A 60 -108.96 5.80 2.20
C LYS A 60 -108.32 4.71 3.04
N LEU A 61 -107.06 4.40 2.76
CA LEU A 61 -106.23 3.48 3.53
C LEU A 61 -105.39 4.23 4.56
N HIS A 62 -105.19 3.61 5.72
CA HIS A 62 -104.22 4.06 6.72
C HIS A 62 -103.60 2.87 7.45
N ILE A 63 -102.37 3.06 7.93
CA ILE A 63 -101.69 2.11 8.81
C ILE A 63 -102.26 2.29 10.22
N VAL A 64 -102.62 1.18 10.84
CA VAL A 64 -103.14 1.08 12.22
C VAL A 64 -102.03 0.72 13.19
N LYS A 65 -101.12 -0.17 12.78
CA LYS A 65 -99.92 -0.55 13.52
C LYS A 65 -98.70 -0.48 12.60
N PHE A 66 -97.74 0.34 13.01
CA PHE A 66 -96.44 0.42 12.35
C PHE A 66 -95.57 -0.79 12.76
N PRO A 67 -94.62 -1.20 11.91
CA PRO A 67 -93.64 -2.22 12.24
C PRO A 67 -92.84 -1.86 13.49
N GLN A 68 -92.39 -2.89 14.22
CA GLN A 68 -91.56 -2.71 15.41
C GLN A 68 -90.06 -2.67 15.11
N ASN A 69 -89.64 -3.40 14.07
CA ASN A 69 -88.24 -3.64 13.73
C ASN A 69 -87.90 -3.12 12.33
N GLY A 70 -88.58 -2.05 11.91
CA GLY A 70 -88.33 -1.36 10.66
C GLY A 70 -89.09 -0.03 10.58
N LYS A 71 -88.93 0.64 9.45
CA LYS A 71 -89.51 1.94 9.13
C LYS A 71 -90.38 1.84 7.88
N ILE A 72 -91.39 2.68 7.82
CA ILE A 72 -92.27 2.86 6.66
C ILE A 72 -92.01 4.24 6.07
N GLU A 73 -91.72 4.29 4.78
CA GLU A 73 -91.61 5.51 4.00
C GLU A 73 -92.79 5.61 3.01
N GLY A 74 -93.22 6.84 2.71
CA GLY A 74 -94.41 7.10 1.90
C GLY A 74 -95.74 7.05 2.68
N SER A 75 -96.85 6.81 1.97
CA SER A 75 -98.19 6.75 2.56
C SER A 75 -99.13 5.89 1.71
N PRO A 76 -100.04 5.09 2.31
CA PRO A 76 -100.98 4.27 1.55
C PRO A 76 -101.72 5.06 0.45
N PRO A 77 -101.89 4.50 -0.76
CA PRO A 77 -101.81 3.08 -1.10
C PRO A 77 -100.41 2.49 -1.36
N ASN A 78 -99.35 3.30 -1.45
CA ASN A 78 -98.00 2.82 -1.75
C ASN A 78 -97.03 3.23 -0.65
N VAL A 79 -96.37 2.25 -0.02
CA VAL A 79 -95.35 2.49 1.01
C VAL A 79 -94.14 1.60 0.78
N THR A 80 -92.97 2.05 1.21
CA THR A 80 -91.75 1.24 1.21
C THR A 80 -91.44 0.82 2.65
N TYR A 81 -91.32 -0.48 2.91
CA TYR A 81 -90.82 -1.00 4.19
C TYR A 81 -89.31 -1.21 4.08
N ARG A 82 -88.58 -0.80 5.13
CA ARG A 82 -87.17 -1.11 5.33
C ARG A 82 -86.99 -1.60 6.78
N PRO A 83 -86.38 -2.77 7.03
CA PRO A 83 -86.09 -3.20 8.39
C PRO A 83 -85.07 -2.26 9.06
N ASN A 84 -84.91 -2.40 10.36
CA ASN A 84 -83.74 -1.84 11.04
C ASN A 84 -82.48 -2.50 10.50
N GLU A 85 -81.37 -1.77 10.55
CA GLU A 85 -80.04 -2.23 10.13
C GLU A 85 -79.70 -3.54 10.87
N ASN A 86 -79.35 -4.58 10.10
CA ASN A 86 -78.94 -5.91 10.57
C ASN A 86 -80.02 -6.63 11.42
N TYR A 87 -81.30 -6.37 11.14
CA TYR A 87 -82.43 -7.09 11.75
C TYR A 87 -83.02 -8.15 10.82
N PHE A 88 -82.81 -9.42 11.19
CA PHE A 88 -83.55 -10.57 10.66
C PHE A 88 -84.64 -11.04 11.65
N GLY A 89 -85.71 -11.64 11.12
CA GLY A 89 -86.82 -12.16 11.92
C GLY A 89 -88.20 -11.87 11.34
N SER A 90 -89.18 -11.67 12.21
CA SER A 90 -90.56 -11.32 11.83
C SER A 90 -90.88 -9.87 12.18
N ASP A 91 -91.68 -9.22 11.34
CA ASP A 91 -92.31 -7.93 11.64
C ASP A 91 -93.72 -7.89 11.02
N GLU A 92 -94.55 -6.91 11.36
CA GLU A 92 -95.91 -6.81 10.83
C GLU A 92 -96.43 -5.38 10.66
N ILE A 93 -97.29 -5.21 9.66
CA ILE A 93 -98.01 -3.96 9.40
C ILE A 93 -99.51 -4.27 9.45
N GLU A 94 -100.24 -3.62 10.35
CA GLU A 94 -101.71 -3.65 10.34
C GLU A 94 -102.26 -2.42 9.62
N TYR A 95 -103.23 -2.61 8.72
CA TYR A 95 -103.84 -1.54 7.94
C TYR A 95 -105.36 -1.65 7.88
N GLN A 96 -106.03 -0.51 7.68
CA GLN A 96 -107.48 -0.43 7.62
C GLN A 96 -107.97 0.58 6.58
N ALA A 97 -109.00 0.20 5.83
CA ALA A 97 -109.72 1.05 4.89
C ALA A 97 -110.94 1.70 5.55
N TRP A 98 -111.20 2.97 5.23
CA TRP A 98 -112.33 3.77 5.68
C TRP A 98 -113.02 4.47 4.51
N LEU A 99 -114.35 4.44 4.48
CA LEU A 99 -115.19 5.29 3.63
C LEU A 99 -116.51 5.61 4.34
N ASN A 100 -116.99 6.86 4.25
CA ASN A 100 -118.31 7.30 4.74
C ASN A 100 -118.68 6.81 6.17
N ARG A 101 -117.72 6.91 7.11
CA ARG A 101 -117.82 6.48 8.52
C ARG A 101 -117.91 4.96 8.76
N LYS A 102 -117.65 4.13 7.74
CA LYS A 102 -117.50 2.68 7.89
C LYS A 102 -116.03 2.28 7.82
N ARG A 103 -115.65 1.30 8.65
CA ARG A 103 -114.31 0.69 8.73
C ARG A 103 -114.36 -0.76 8.26
N SER A 104 -113.32 -1.19 7.57
CA SER A 104 -113.04 -2.61 7.25
C SER A 104 -112.57 -3.40 8.48
N ASN A 105 -112.39 -4.71 8.34
CA ASN A 105 -111.50 -5.45 9.23
C ASN A 105 -110.06 -4.89 9.15
N ILE A 106 -109.22 -5.29 10.09
CA ILE A 106 -107.77 -5.11 9.96
C ILE A 106 -107.26 -6.12 8.92
N GLY A 107 -106.50 -5.64 7.94
CA GLY A 107 -105.62 -6.47 7.13
C GLY A 107 -104.22 -6.48 7.76
N VAL A 108 -103.55 -7.64 7.74
CA VAL A 108 -102.21 -7.84 8.29
C VAL A 108 -101.24 -8.18 7.16
N ILE A 109 -100.13 -7.45 7.09
CA ILE A 109 -98.97 -7.82 6.28
C ILE A 109 -97.92 -8.39 7.22
N SER A 110 -97.69 -9.70 7.14
CA SER A 110 -96.60 -10.37 7.86
C SER A 110 -95.33 -10.32 7.02
N LEU A 111 -94.26 -9.79 7.61
CA LEU A 111 -92.95 -9.63 6.99
C LEU A 111 -92.00 -10.68 7.56
N SER A 112 -91.37 -11.48 6.70
CA SER A 112 -90.27 -12.37 7.08
C SER A 112 -88.97 -11.85 6.49
N ILE A 113 -88.11 -11.33 7.36
CA ILE A 113 -86.79 -10.84 7.00
C ILE A 113 -85.80 -12.01 7.15
N LYS A 114 -85.04 -12.30 6.09
CA LYS A 114 -84.03 -13.37 6.04
C LYS A 114 -82.64 -12.81 6.34
N PRO A 115 -81.83 -13.51 7.16
CA PRO A 115 -80.47 -13.08 7.43
C PRO A 115 -79.60 -13.13 6.18
N VAL A 116 -78.59 -12.27 6.13
CA VAL A 116 -77.54 -12.17 5.12
C VAL A 116 -76.21 -11.96 5.84
N ASN A 117 -75.25 -12.86 5.62
CA ASN A 117 -73.97 -12.84 6.32
C ASN A 117 -73.24 -11.49 6.20
N ASP A 118 -73.07 -10.81 7.33
CA ASP A 118 -72.25 -9.61 7.45
C ASP A 118 -70.77 -10.01 7.48
N PHE A 119 -69.94 -9.44 6.60
CA PHE A 119 -68.53 -9.82 6.54
C PHE A 119 -67.76 -9.24 7.75
N PRO A 120 -66.75 -9.94 8.28
CA PRO A 120 -65.93 -9.44 9.36
C PRO A 120 -65.15 -8.20 8.94
N VAL A 121 -64.88 -7.31 9.88
CA VAL A 121 -64.13 -6.05 9.68
C VAL A 121 -62.83 -6.11 10.48
N ALA A 122 -61.69 -5.98 9.81
CA ALA A 122 -60.37 -6.05 10.42
C ALA A 122 -59.97 -4.74 11.14
N GLU A 123 -59.44 -4.84 12.37
CA GLU A 123 -58.86 -3.68 13.06
C GLU A 123 -57.38 -3.50 12.70
N ASN A 124 -57.03 -2.35 12.11
CA ASN A 124 -55.64 -1.92 12.00
C ASN A 124 -55.06 -1.54 13.38
N SER A 125 -53.76 -1.80 13.62
CA SER A 125 -53.09 -1.34 14.84
C SER A 125 -51.67 -0.81 14.59
N GLU A 126 -51.15 -0.10 15.59
CA GLU A 126 -49.78 0.40 15.60
C GLU A 126 -49.06 -0.08 16.87
N HIS A 127 -47.79 -0.49 16.73
CA HIS A 127 -46.96 -0.88 17.86
C HIS A 127 -45.57 -0.24 17.80
N VAL A 128 -45.05 0.09 18.98
CA VAL A 128 -43.74 0.70 19.17
C VAL A 128 -42.86 -0.25 19.98
N LEU A 129 -41.64 -0.47 19.52
CA LEU A 129 -40.62 -1.28 20.17
C LEU A 129 -39.23 -0.68 19.97
N LYS A 130 -38.24 -1.23 20.66
CA LYS A 130 -36.82 -1.00 20.39
C LYS A 130 -36.29 -2.11 19.47
N GLU A 131 -35.22 -1.82 18.73
CA GLU A 131 -34.50 -2.88 18.02
C GLU A 131 -33.89 -3.90 19.01
N ASP A 132 -33.50 -5.07 18.48
CA ASP A 132 -33.02 -6.23 19.24
C ASP A 132 -33.97 -6.75 20.35
N GLN A 133 -35.23 -6.30 20.35
CA GLN A 133 -36.28 -6.75 21.28
C GLN A 133 -37.50 -7.26 20.49
N ASN A 134 -38.16 -8.29 21.00
CA ASN A 134 -39.42 -8.76 20.44
C ASN A 134 -40.62 -8.01 21.06
N ILE A 135 -41.75 -8.02 20.35
CA ILE A 135 -43.04 -7.52 20.85
C ILE A 135 -44.13 -8.55 20.62
N ILE A 136 -45.12 -8.56 21.51
CA ILE A 136 -46.25 -9.48 21.49
C ILE A 136 -47.55 -8.67 21.43
N PHE A 137 -48.39 -8.95 20.45
CA PHE A 137 -49.70 -8.32 20.27
C PHE A 137 -50.74 -9.34 19.79
N LYS A 138 -51.98 -8.88 19.59
CA LYS A 138 -53.07 -9.68 19.03
C LYS A 138 -53.66 -8.99 17.81
N LEU A 139 -53.94 -9.77 16.77
CA LEU A 139 -54.85 -9.38 15.69
C LEU A 139 -56.27 -9.26 16.25
N LYS A 140 -57.08 -8.43 15.61
CA LYS A 140 -58.44 -8.12 16.03
C LYS A 140 -59.33 -7.89 14.82
N ALA A 141 -60.61 -8.17 15.00
CA ALA A 141 -61.68 -7.88 14.06
C ALA A 141 -63.02 -7.85 14.81
N THR A 142 -64.04 -7.29 14.19
CA THR A 142 -65.43 -7.33 14.65
C THR A 142 -66.31 -7.95 13.58
N ASP A 143 -67.37 -8.61 14.00
CA ASP A 143 -68.31 -9.31 13.15
C ASP A 143 -69.71 -9.08 13.73
N VAL A 144 -70.70 -8.79 12.88
CA VAL A 144 -72.05 -8.42 13.36
C VAL A 144 -72.83 -9.66 13.80
N ASP A 145 -72.75 -10.74 13.01
CA ASP A 145 -73.38 -12.02 13.30
C ASP A 145 -72.75 -12.70 14.53
N ASN A 146 -71.54 -12.28 14.92
CA ASN A 146 -70.68 -12.81 15.98
C ASN A 146 -70.11 -14.20 15.61
N ASP A 147 -69.75 -14.38 14.34
CA ASP A 147 -69.19 -15.62 13.84
C ASP A 147 -67.78 -15.95 14.36
N ASP A 148 -67.41 -17.24 14.26
CA ASP A 148 -66.08 -17.74 14.63
C ASP A 148 -65.01 -17.24 13.63
N LEU A 149 -64.22 -16.24 14.04
CA LEU A 149 -63.22 -15.61 13.18
C LEU A 149 -61.86 -16.33 13.15
N SER A 150 -61.40 -16.63 11.93
CA SER A 150 -60.06 -17.15 11.64
C SER A 150 -59.13 -16.04 11.14
N PHE A 151 -57.84 -16.11 11.50
CA PHE A 151 -56.85 -15.07 11.20
C PHE A 151 -55.61 -15.65 10.54
N LYS A 152 -55.07 -14.96 9.53
CA LYS A 152 -53.88 -15.41 8.79
C LYS A 152 -53.03 -14.24 8.33
N ILE A 153 -51.73 -14.27 8.57
CA ILE A 153 -50.80 -13.31 7.95
C ILE A 153 -50.75 -13.54 6.43
N THR A 154 -51.04 -12.49 5.65
CA THR A 154 -50.99 -12.48 4.17
C THR A 154 -49.74 -11.82 3.63
N GLN A 155 -49.14 -10.88 4.37
CA GLN A 155 -47.86 -10.26 4.04
C GLN A 155 -46.96 -10.25 5.27
N LEU A 156 -45.79 -10.90 5.17
CA LEU A 156 -44.75 -10.85 6.19
C LEU A 156 -44.04 -9.48 6.19
N PRO A 157 -43.57 -9.02 7.35
CA PRO A 157 -42.77 -7.80 7.46
C PRO A 157 -41.42 -7.94 6.71
N PRO A 158 -41.02 -6.97 5.86
CA PRO A 158 -39.71 -7.02 5.20
C PRO A 158 -38.49 -6.94 6.13
N HIS A 159 -38.66 -6.47 7.37
CA HIS A 159 -37.54 -6.18 8.28
C HIS A 159 -37.61 -6.91 9.62
N GLY A 160 -38.37 -8.01 9.72
CA GLY A 160 -38.36 -8.91 10.87
C GLY A 160 -39.05 -10.24 10.60
N GLU A 161 -39.06 -11.10 11.61
CA GLU A 161 -39.71 -12.41 11.60
C GLU A 161 -40.95 -12.40 12.50
N THR A 162 -41.97 -13.18 12.12
CA THR A 162 -43.22 -13.33 12.90
C THR A 162 -43.55 -14.78 13.21
N GLU A 163 -43.95 -15.03 14.46
CA GLU A 163 -44.59 -16.27 14.88
C GLU A 163 -46.06 -16.01 15.20
N GLN A 164 -46.97 -16.75 14.54
CA GLN A 164 -48.41 -16.64 14.74
C GLN A 164 -48.96 -17.83 15.55
N TYR A 165 -49.67 -17.52 16.64
CA TYR A 165 -50.38 -18.48 17.49
C TYR A 165 -51.86 -18.07 17.58
N SER A 166 -52.68 -18.53 16.62
CA SER A 166 -54.05 -18.02 16.40
C SER A 166 -54.02 -16.49 16.22
N GLN A 167 -54.72 -15.71 17.04
CA GLN A 167 -54.71 -14.24 17.00
C GLN A 167 -53.41 -13.62 17.54
N LYS A 168 -52.62 -14.35 18.35
CA LYS A 168 -51.41 -13.82 19.00
C LYS A 168 -50.23 -13.81 18.04
N ILE A 169 -49.58 -12.66 17.87
CA ILE A 169 -48.37 -12.49 17.07
C ILE A 169 -47.20 -12.20 18.00
N ILE A 170 -46.06 -12.83 17.73
CA ILE A 170 -44.74 -12.43 18.23
C ILE A 170 -43.98 -11.88 17.03
N TYR A 171 -43.53 -10.63 17.09
CA TYR A 171 -42.66 -10.03 16.07
C TYR A 171 -41.26 -9.81 16.66
N THR A 172 -40.24 -10.20 15.91
CA THR A 172 -38.83 -9.92 16.22
C THR A 172 -38.22 -9.18 15.03
N PRO A 173 -37.76 -7.93 15.18
CA PRO A 173 -37.07 -7.22 14.10
C PRO A 173 -35.77 -7.93 13.76
N ASN A 174 -35.29 -7.75 12.53
CA ASN A 174 -33.93 -8.11 12.16
C ASN A 174 -32.94 -7.39 13.08
N LYS A 175 -31.82 -8.05 13.40
CA LYS A 175 -30.77 -7.46 14.22
C LYS A 175 -30.28 -6.14 13.62
N ASP A 176 -30.04 -5.14 14.46
CA ASP A 176 -29.53 -3.82 14.06
C ASP A 176 -30.47 -3.06 13.09
N TYR A 177 -31.78 -3.38 13.09
CA TYR A 177 -32.79 -2.68 12.29
C TYR A 177 -33.70 -1.79 13.15
N PHE A 178 -33.65 -0.49 12.86
CA PHE A 178 -34.64 0.50 13.29
C PHE A 178 -35.33 1.13 12.07
N GLY A 179 -36.59 1.55 12.24
CA GLY A 179 -37.38 2.09 11.14
C GLY A 179 -38.87 1.77 11.24
N LYS A 180 -39.53 1.73 10.08
CA LYS A 180 -40.94 1.33 9.94
C LYS A 180 -41.02 -0.02 9.25
N ASP A 181 -41.82 -0.91 9.82
CA ASP A 181 -42.13 -2.22 9.25
C ASP A 181 -43.66 -2.42 9.20
N GLU A 182 -44.14 -3.28 8.30
CA GLU A 182 -45.57 -3.50 8.05
C GLU A 182 -45.84 -4.98 7.79
N LEU A 183 -46.78 -5.57 8.53
CA LEU A 183 -47.38 -6.86 8.18
C LEU A 183 -48.86 -6.68 7.87
N LYS A 184 -49.40 -7.55 7.00
CA LYS A 184 -50.83 -7.59 6.68
C LYS A 184 -51.42 -8.94 7.03
N PHE A 185 -52.67 -8.91 7.45
CA PHE A 185 -53.43 -10.09 7.79
C PHE A 185 -54.81 -10.07 7.13
N GLU A 186 -55.36 -11.25 6.98
CA GLU A 186 -56.73 -11.52 6.55
C GLU A 186 -57.47 -12.10 7.75
N VAL A 187 -58.70 -11.63 7.95
CA VAL A 187 -59.69 -12.24 8.83
C VAL A 187 -60.80 -12.81 7.95
N ALA A 188 -61.27 -14.01 8.27
CA ALA A 188 -62.38 -14.65 7.58
C ALA A 188 -63.33 -15.31 8.59
N ASP A 189 -64.63 -15.17 8.33
CA ASP A 189 -65.71 -15.85 9.04
C ASP A 189 -65.79 -17.34 8.62
N ASN A 190 -66.83 -18.04 9.08
CA ASN A 190 -67.07 -19.45 8.73
C ASN A 190 -68.12 -19.65 7.61
N GLN A 191 -68.67 -18.57 7.05
CA GLN A 191 -69.74 -18.55 6.04
C GLN A 191 -69.27 -18.10 4.64
N GLY A 192 -68.09 -17.47 4.53
CA GLY A 192 -67.42 -17.09 3.28
C GLY A 192 -67.01 -15.62 3.15
N GLY A 193 -67.25 -14.78 4.16
CA GLY A 193 -66.81 -13.39 4.21
C GLY A 193 -65.37 -13.23 4.72
N TYR A 194 -64.72 -12.15 4.29
CA TYR A 194 -63.34 -11.83 4.68
C TYR A 194 -63.04 -10.33 4.53
N ASP A 195 -62.06 -9.86 5.31
CA ASP A 195 -61.47 -8.52 5.22
C ASP A 195 -59.97 -8.56 5.56
N THR A 196 -59.24 -7.48 5.27
CA THR A 196 -57.79 -7.39 5.47
C THR A 196 -57.38 -6.19 6.32
N GLY A 197 -56.56 -6.45 7.34
CA GLY A 197 -55.96 -5.44 8.19
C GLY A 197 -54.44 -5.33 8.05
N SER A 198 -53.89 -4.25 8.58
CA SER A 198 -52.45 -3.95 8.62
C SER A 198 -52.01 -3.63 10.05
N ILE A 199 -50.79 -4.03 10.38
CA ILE A 199 -50.13 -3.69 11.64
C ILE A 199 -48.87 -2.89 11.31
N ASN A 200 -48.85 -1.63 11.72
CA ASN A 200 -47.68 -0.75 11.55
C ASN A 200 -46.75 -0.89 12.76
N LEU A 201 -45.47 -1.13 12.50
CA LEU A 201 -44.45 -1.31 13.52
C LEU A 201 -43.44 -0.16 13.43
N SER A 202 -43.18 0.51 14.56
CA SER A 202 -42.17 1.58 14.64
C SER A 202 -41.04 1.14 15.59
N ILE A 203 -39.96 0.64 15.00
CA ILE A 203 -38.78 0.17 15.70
C ILE A 203 -37.87 1.37 15.95
N HIS A 204 -37.59 1.67 17.22
CA HIS A 204 -36.69 2.74 17.63
C HIS A 204 -35.26 2.23 17.80
N PRO A 205 -34.24 3.02 17.41
CA PRO A 205 -32.85 2.63 17.59
C PRO A 205 -32.46 2.52 19.07
N VAL A 206 -31.44 1.72 19.32
CA VAL A 206 -30.68 1.61 20.57
C VAL A 206 -29.24 1.98 20.24
N ASN A 207 -28.59 2.82 21.07
CA ASN A 207 -27.26 3.33 20.75
C ASN A 207 -26.25 2.21 20.56
N ASP A 208 -25.69 2.09 19.35
CA ASP A 208 -24.61 1.17 19.02
C ASP A 208 -23.25 1.86 19.21
N ILE A 209 -22.18 1.10 19.43
CA ILE A 209 -20.85 1.71 19.60
C ILE A 209 -20.19 1.91 18.22
N PRO A 210 -19.85 3.15 17.79
CA PRO A 210 -19.18 3.38 16.53
C PRO A 210 -17.91 2.56 16.38
N VAL A 211 -17.71 2.03 15.18
CA VAL A 211 -16.57 1.18 14.82
C VAL A 211 -15.64 1.93 13.88
N THR A 212 -14.39 2.11 14.31
CA THR A 212 -13.31 2.71 13.52
C THR A 212 -12.34 1.65 13.01
N GLN A 213 -11.65 1.93 11.90
CA GLN A 213 -10.62 1.05 11.33
C GLN A 213 -9.31 1.80 11.00
N ASP A 214 -8.20 1.07 11.11
CA ASP A 214 -6.88 1.54 10.66
C ASP A 214 -6.86 1.79 9.15
N SER A 215 -6.13 2.80 8.71
CA SER A 215 -6.04 3.18 7.29
C SER A 215 -4.72 3.88 6.95
N GLU A 216 -4.38 3.98 5.65
CA GLU A 216 -3.19 4.69 5.15
C GLU A 216 -3.57 5.79 4.16
N LEU A 217 -2.84 6.90 4.18
CA LEU A 217 -2.97 8.03 3.25
C LEU A 217 -1.58 8.44 2.72
N LYS A 218 -1.36 8.32 1.41
CA LYS A 218 -0.10 8.69 0.74
C LYS A 218 -0.27 10.01 0.01
N ILE A 219 0.62 10.98 0.29
CA ILE A 219 0.51 12.37 -0.16
C ILE A 219 1.86 12.90 -0.68
N ASN A 220 1.79 13.78 -1.68
CA ASN A 220 2.95 14.36 -2.37
C ASN A 220 2.87 15.90 -2.52
N THR A 221 1.84 16.53 -1.94
CA THR A 221 1.64 17.99 -1.96
C THR A 221 1.80 18.64 -0.58
N LEU A 222 2.06 19.94 -0.56
CA LEU A 222 2.01 20.82 0.62
C LEU A 222 0.65 21.51 0.80
N ASP A 223 -0.28 21.31 -0.15
CA ASP A 223 -1.65 21.81 -0.06
C ASP A 223 -2.39 21.20 1.14
N ARG A 224 -3.47 21.88 1.55
CA ARG A 224 -4.37 21.40 2.61
C ARG A 224 -5.28 20.28 2.08
N ILE A 225 -5.20 19.10 2.69
CA ILE A 225 -5.89 17.87 2.27
C ILE A 225 -7.02 17.55 3.24
N LEU A 226 -8.20 17.17 2.73
CA LEU A 226 -9.29 16.65 3.56
C LEU A 226 -8.98 15.22 4.00
N LEU A 227 -8.92 14.97 5.30
CA LEU A 227 -8.78 13.62 5.84
C LEU A 227 -10.10 12.85 5.70
N LYS A 228 -10.00 11.56 5.39
CA LYS A 228 -11.13 10.62 5.37
C LYS A 228 -10.81 9.49 6.34
N PHE A 229 -11.74 9.21 7.25
CA PHE A 229 -11.61 8.17 8.27
C PHE A 229 -12.52 7.00 7.91
N GLN A 230 -12.08 5.78 8.22
CA GLN A 230 -12.91 4.59 8.08
C GLN A 230 -13.70 4.41 9.38
N VAL A 231 -14.95 4.87 9.37
CA VAL A 231 -15.88 4.81 10.50
C VAL A 231 -17.23 4.33 10.00
N LYS A 232 -17.83 3.38 10.73
CA LYS A 232 -19.22 2.96 10.56
C LYS A 232 -19.86 2.94 11.94
N ASP A 233 -21.12 3.33 11.98
CA ASP A 233 -21.98 3.28 13.13
C ASP A 233 -23.38 2.88 12.62
N ILE A 234 -24.24 2.33 13.48
CA ILE A 234 -25.50 1.70 13.07
C ILE A 234 -26.64 2.71 13.15
N ASP A 235 -26.86 3.31 14.31
CA ASP A 235 -27.92 4.29 14.56
C ASP A 235 -27.52 5.73 14.20
N ASN A 236 -26.21 6.03 14.13
CA ASN A 236 -25.72 7.36 13.78
C ASN A 236 -24.97 7.42 12.42
N PRO A 237 -25.56 8.01 11.35
CA PRO A 237 -24.87 8.13 10.06
C PRO A 237 -23.69 9.14 10.05
N TYR A 238 -23.52 9.95 11.10
CA TYR A 238 -22.47 10.98 11.20
C TYR A 238 -21.73 10.97 12.55
N PRO A 239 -20.99 9.91 12.91
CA PRO A 239 -20.21 9.87 14.14
C PRO A 239 -19.11 10.93 14.13
N LYS A 240 -18.95 11.65 15.24
CA LYS A 240 -17.98 12.73 15.37
C LYS A 240 -16.57 12.16 15.53
N ILE A 241 -15.65 12.59 14.67
CA ILE A 241 -14.24 12.17 14.73
C ILE A 241 -13.46 13.06 15.71
N ASN A 242 -12.76 12.43 16.64
CA ASN A 242 -11.89 13.07 17.62
C ASN A 242 -10.45 12.55 17.44
N ILE A 243 -9.48 13.46 17.50
CA ILE A 243 -8.06 13.17 17.25
C ILE A 243 -7.29 13.15 18.58
N VAL A 244 -6.43 12.14 18.74
CA VAL A 244 -5.72 11.85 19.99
C VAL A 244 -4.28 12.33 19.92
N GLY A 245 -4.04 13.50 20.49
CA GLY A 245 -2.72 14.10 20.59
C GLY A 245 -2.67 15.54 20.06
N ASN A 246 -1.57 16.21 20.36
CA ASN A 246 -1.35 17.63 20.09
C ASN A 246 -0.01 17.92 19.39
N HIS A 247 0.75 16.88 19.05
CA HIS A 247 2.09 16.97 18.46
C HIS A 247 2.18 16.09 17.21
N TYR A 248 1.91 16.71 16.07
CA TYR A 248 2.02 16.12 14.73
C TYR A 248 3.05 16.90 13.90
N LEU A 249 3.66 16.22 12.93
CA LEU A 249 4.61 16.76 11.96
C LEU A 249 3.94 17.63 10.90
N GLY A 250 2.64 17.47 10.69
CA GLY A 250 1.80 18.36 9.90
C GLY A 250 0.79 19.12 10.75
N LYS A 251 0.28 20.22 10.19
CA LYS A 251 -0.76 21.05 10.80
C LYS A 251 -2.15 20.46 10.56
N ILE A 252 -2.88 20.20 11.63
CA ILE A 252 -4.29 19.81 11.58
C ILE A 252 -5.16 21.06 11.73
N THR A 253 -6.24 21.14 10.96
CA THR A 253 -7.25 22.20 11.05
C THR A 253 -8.66 21.64 10.90
N HIS A 254 -9.60 22.15 11.70
CA HIS A 254 -11.01 21.76 11.65
C HIS A 254 -11.82 22.83 10.92
N THR A 255 -12.88 22.44 10.21
CA THR A 255 -13.84 23.37 9.58
C THR A 255 -15.21 22.71 9.61
N GLY A 256 -15.97 22.96 10.69
CA GLY A 256 -17.04 22.03 11.09
C GLY A 256 -16.45 20.64 11.36
N ASP A 257 -17.18 19.59 10.99
CA ASP A 257 -16.77 18.19 11.17
C ASP A 257 -15.66 17.74 10.19
N ARG A 258 -15.29 18.60 9.24
CA ARG A 258 -14.22 18.32 8.28
C ARG A 258 -12.87 18.59 8.89
N ILE A 259 -12.07 17.53 9.00
CA ILE A 259 -10.68 17.58 9.46
C ILE A 259 -9.76 17.65 8.25
N TYR A 260 -8.87 18.63 8.27
CA TYR A 260 -7.86 18.84 7.23
C TYR A 260 -6.46 18.71 7.78
N TYR A 261 -5.57 18.19 6.95
CA TYR A 261 -4.15 18.03 7.21
C TYR A 261 -3.33 18.85 6.21
N GLN A 262 -2.28 19.50 6.67
CA GLN A 262 -1.34 20.22 5.83
C GLN A 262 0.09 19.87 6.24
N VAL A 263 0.93 19.53 5.26
CA VAL A 263 2.34 19.19 5.46
C VAL A 263 3.15 20.46 5.77
N ASP A 264 4.04 20.40 6.76
CA ASP A 264 4.97 21.50 7.06
C ASP A 264 5.90 21.78 5.87
N GLU A 265 6.02 23.06 5.46
CA GLU A 265 6.72 23.47 4.23
C GLU A 265 8.19 23.02 4.13
N ASN A 266 8.85 22.85 5.28
CA ASN A 266 10.23 22.41 5.39
C ASN A 266 10.41 20.87 5.29
N SER A 267 9.33 20.14 5.11
CA SER A 267 9.35 18.68 4.99
C SER A 267 9.81 18.22 3.60
N ASP A 268 10.63 17.16 3.60
CA ASP A 268 11.06 16.43 2.40
C ASP A 268 10.36 15.06 2.30
N SER A 269 10.20 14.36 3.43
CA SER A 269 9.46 13.10 3.56
C SER A 269 9.38 12.68 5.02
N TYR A 270 8.24 12.14 5.45
CA TYR A 270 8.04 11.48 6.74
C TYR A 270 6.82 10.54 6.72
N ASP A 271 6.78 9.64 7.68
CA ASP A 271 5.59 8.85 8.04
C ASP A 271 5.07 9.39 9.38
N GLU A 272 3.75 9.50 9.53
CA GLU A 272 3.07 9.98 10.73
C GLU A 272 1.84 9.10 11.02
N ASP A 273 1.74 8.61 12.26
CA ASP A 273 0.63 7.76 12.70
C ASP A 273 -0.36 8.60 13.52
N LEU A 274 -1.42 9.09 12.86
CA LEU A 274 -2.49 9.87 13.49
C LEU A 274 -3.50 8.96 14.17
N HIS A 275 -3.63 9.09 15.49
CA HIS A 275 -4.56 8.30 16.30
C HIS A 275 -5.89 9.04 16.44
N PHE A 276 -7.00 8.33 16.26
CA PHE A 276 -8.36 8.90 16.29
C PHE A 276 -9.38 7.91 16.90
N PHE A 277 -10.50 8.43 17.37
CA PHE A 277 -11.68 7.66 17.74
C PHE A 277 -12.94 8.39 17.28
N ALA A 278 -14.05 7.68 17.18
CA ALA A 278 -15.38 8.23 16.90
C ALA A 278 -16.24 8.27 18.17
N THR A 279 -17.15 9.22 18.24
CA THR A 279 -18.19 9.36 19.29
C THR A 279 -19.55 9.60 18.65
N ASP A 280 -20.57 8.95 19.16
CA ASP A 280 -21.97 9.28 18.95
C ASP A 280 -22.43 10.28 20.06
N HIS A 281 -23.68 10.17 20.55
CA HIS A 281 -24.20 10.98 21.66
C HIS A 281 -24.00 10.36 23.06
N GLU A 282 -23.78 9.06 23.20
CA GLU A 282 -23.75 8.30 24.46
C GLU A 282 -22.46 7.46 24.68
N SER A 283 -21.68 7.22 23.63
CA SER A 283 -20.64 6.19 23.55
C SER A 283 -19.39 6.61 22.73
N GLN A 284 -18.35 5.78 22.77
CA GLN A 284 -17.07 6.03 22.12
C GLN A 284 -16.45 4.75 21.53
N SER A 285 -15.92 4.85 20.30
CA SER A 285 -15.15 3.79 19.67
C SER A 285 -13.83 3.50 20.39
N LYS A 286 -13.24 2.34 20.07
CA LYS A 286 -11.81 2.09 20.28
C LYS A 286 -10.98 3.06 19.43
N THR A 287 -9.74 3.33 19.82
CA THR A 287 -8.81 4.15 19.03
C THR A 287 -8.31 3.36 17.81
N SER A 288 -8.32 4.00 16.64
CA SER A 288 -7.71 3.51 15.40
C SER A 288 -6.66 4.50 14.89
N ARG A 289 -5.90 4.11 13.86
CA ARG A 289 -4.75 4.85 13.36
C ARG A 289 -4.85 5.10 11.86
N LEU A 290 -4.70 6.36 11.47
CA LEU A 290 -4.50 6.81 10.09
C LEU A 290 -3.00 7.09 9.88
N ARG A 291 -2.32 6.22 9.13
CA ARG A 291 -0.91 6.43 8.76
C ARG A 291 -0.81 7.36 7.55
N ILE A 292 -0.32 8.56 7.76
CA ILE A 292 -0.01 9.54 6.72
C ILE A 292 1.44 9.33 6.26
N THR A 293 1.67 9.24 4.96
CA THR A 293 3.01 9.13 4.36
C THR A 293 3.21 10.27 3.37
N TYR A 294 4.13 11.18 3.67
CA TYR A 294 4.55 12.24 2.76
C TYR A 294 5.86 11.86 2.05
N GLU A 295 5.84 11.88 0.71
CA GLU A 295 7.07 11.87 -0.12
C GLU A 295 7.02 13.02 -1.14
N LYS A 296 7.90 14.02 -0.96
CA LYS A 296 8.01 15.18 -1.87
C LYS A 296 8.45 14.74 -3.26
N GLN A 297 7.60 14.98 -4.26
CA GLN A 297 7.99 14.79 -5.66
C GLN A 297 8.85 15.96 -6.15
N TYR A 298 10.04 15.64 -6.66
CA TYR A 298 10.94 16.60 -7.30
C TYR A 298 10.79 16.53 -8.81
N ASP A 299 10.73 17.69 -9.49
CA ASP A 299 10.83 17.73 -10.96
C ASP A 299 12.27 17.40 -11.41
N LEU A 300 12.51 16.10 -11.58
CA LEU A 300 13.76 15.55 -12.10
C LEU A 300 14.07 16.01 -13.54
N LYS A 301 13.06 16.39 -14.33
CA LYS A 301 13.25 16.86 -15.72
C LYS A 301 13.84 18.26 -15.72
N SER A 302 13.27 19.20 -14.95
CA SER A 302 13.82 20.55 -14.80
C SER A 302 15.17 20.55 -14.09
N LEU A 303 15.35 19.73 -13.05
CA LEU A 303 16.65 19.57 -12.37
C LEU A 303 17.72 19.05 -13.34
N LYS A 304 17.39 18.05 -14.16
CA LYS A 304 18.29 17.52 -15.20
C LYS A 304 18.71 18.58 -16.21
N ILE A 305 17.77 19.37 -16.72
CA ILE A 305 18.05 20.47 -17.65
C ILE A 305 18.96 21.52 -17.00
N LYS A 306 18.65 21.94 -15.76
CA LYS A 306 19.44 22.92 -14.99
C LYS A 306 20.88 22.45 -14.78
N LEU A 307 21.08 21.20 -14.34
CA LEU A 307 22.41 20.62 -14.11
C LEU A 307 23.18 20.41 -15.42
N GLN A 308 22.51 19.96 -16.49
CA GLN A 308 23.15 19.79 -17.80
C GLN A 308 23.63 21.13 -18.39
N LYS A 309 22.84 22.21 -18.22
CA LYS A 309 23.22 23.58 -18.63
C LYS A 309 24.36 24.15 -17.78
N LYS A 310 24.34 23.95 -16.45
CA LYS A 310 25.38 24.44 -15.53
C LYS A 310 26.70 23.67 -15.67
N TYR A 311 26.65 22.37 -15.99
CA TYR A 311 27.82 21.48 -16.02
C TYR A 311 27.89 20.58 -17.27
N PRO A 312 27.99 21.13 -18.49
CA PRO A 312 27.95 20.36 -19.74
C PRO A 312 29.12 19.37 -19.91
N LYS A 313 30.20 19.53 -19.14
CA LYS A 313 31.38 18.63 -19.12
C LYS A 313 31.43 17.70 -17.90
N ALA A 314 30.34 17.59 -17.15
CA ALA A 314 30.18 16.62 -16.06
C ALA A 314 29.18 15.52 -16.46
N GLY A 315 29.44 14.29 -16.02
CA GLY A 315 28.52 13.17 -16.04
C GLY A 315 28.06 12.89 -14.62
N ILE A 316 26.75 12.73 -14.42
CA ILE A 316 26.14 12.58 -13.10
C ILE A 316 25.22 11.37 -13.14
N ALA A 317 25.28 10.52 -12.12
CA ALA A 317 24.28 9.48 -11.88
C ALA A 317 23.96 9.40 -10.38
N VAL A 318 22.67 9.47 -10.03
CA VAL A 318 22.17 9.38 -8.65
C VAL A 318 21.07 8.33 -8.61
N SER A 319 21.01 7.53 -7.54
CA SER A 319 19.99 6.51 -7.32
C SER A 319 19.60 6.49 -5.85
N ASN A 320 18.29 6.45 -5.58
CA ASN A 320 17.74 5.84 -4.37
C ASN A 320 17.24 4.43 -4.73
N ASP A 321 17.10 3.55 -3.74
CA ASP A 321 16.85 2.11 -3.97
C ASP A 321 15.48 1.77 -4.62
N LYS A 322 14.64 2.77 -4.94
CA LYS A 322 13.29 2.63 -5.51
C LYS A 322 13.22 3.27 -6.90
N ASP A 323 14.04 2.81 -7.84
CA ASP A 323 14.03 3.11 -9.29
C ASP A 323 14.27 4.56 -9.76
N HIS A 324 14.30 5.56 -8.87
CA HIS A 324 14.49 6.97 -9.24
C HIS A 324 15.95 7.29 -9.58
N ASN A 325 16.34 6.95 -10.82
CA ASN A 325 17.68 7.13 -11.35
C ASN A 325 17.84 8.46 -12.12
N LEU A 326 18.42 9.49 -11.50
CA LEU A 326 18.81 10.71 -12.21
C LEU A 326 20.12 10.48 -12.96
N ILE A 327 20.09 10.44 -14.30
CA ILE A 327 21.28 10.27 -15.14
C ILE A 327 21.43 11.44 -16.12
N ILE A 328 22.60 12.07 -16.10
CA ILE A 328 22.98 13.26 -16.88
C ILE A 328 24.29 12.99 -17.62
N ASN A 329 24.33 13.33 -18.92
CA ASN A 329 25.49 13.17 -19.81
C ASN A 329 26.13 11.78 -19.73
N ASN A 330 25.39 10.72 -20.10
CA ASN A 330 25.85 9.32 -19.98
C ASN A 330 26.90 8.87 -21.02
N ARG A 331 27.86 9.75 -21.37
CA ARG A 331 28.99 9.42 -22.26
C ARG A 331 30.14 8.78 -21.48
N LEU A 332 31.13 8.27 -22.19
CA LEU A 332 32.37 7.72 -21.62
C LEU A 332 33.25 8.83 -21.02
N PHE A 333 33.58 8.71 -19.72
CA PHE A 333 34.54 9.58 -19.01
C PHE A 333 35.77 8.79 -18.57
N ILE A 334 36.90 9.47 -18.35
CA ILE A 334 38.07 8.85 -17.71
C ILE A 334 37.75 8.64 -16.22
N PRO A 335 37.70 7.42 -15.67
CA PRO A 335 37.34 7.19 -14.27
C PRO A 335 38.41 7.64 -13.28
N ALA A 336 39.66 7.76 -13.72
CA ALA A 336 40.81 7.83 -12.82
C ALA A 336 40.72 6.72 -11.75
N SER A 337 41.14 7.00 -10.51
CA SER A 337 41.09 6.02 -9.40
C SER A 337 39.71 5.54 -8.95
N LEU A 338 38.60 5.92 -9.62
CA LEU A 338 37.31 5.27 -9.40
C LEU A 338 37.28 3.82 -9.93
N ILE A 339 38.09 3.48 -10.95
CA ILE A 339 38.13 2.11 -11.48
C ILE A 339 38.59 1.08 -10.44
N LYS A 340 39.28 1.51 -9.38
CA LYS A 340 39.61 0.67 -8.21
C LYS A 340 38.39 0.06 -7.52
N ILE A 341 37.19 0.65 -7.69
CA ILE A 341 35.94 0.03 -7.21
C ILE A 341 35.68 -1.28 -7.96
N ALA A 342 35.94 -1.34 -9.27
CA ALA A 342 35.78 -2.56 -10.08
C ALA A 342 36.81 -3.62 -9.64
N THR A 343 38.07 -3.22 -9.45
CA THR A 343 39.11 -4.10 -8.92
C THR A 343 38.79 -4.62 -7.52
N ALA A 344 38.27 -3.77 -6.62
CA ALA A 344 37.84 -4.20 -5.29
C ALA A 344 36.66 -5.19 -5.35
N ALA A 345 35.64 -4.89 -6.17
CA ALA A 345 34.46 -5.73 -6.35
C ALA A 345 34.84 -7.12 -6.91
N ALA A 346 35.66 -7.15 -7.96
CA ALA A 346 36.15 -8.38 -8.57
C ALA A 346 37.07 -9.18 -7.61
N ALA A 347 37.94 -8.50 -6.85
CA ALA A 347 38.78 -9.18 -5.86
C ALA A 347 37.94 -9.86 -4.77
N LEU A 348 36.94 -9.17 -4.22
CA LEU A 348 36.01 -9.75 -3.23
C LEU A 348 35.20 -10.92 -3.78
N TYR A 349 34.87 -10.88 -5.08
CA TYR A 349 34.16 -11.95 -5.77
C TYR A 349 35.03 -13.20 -5.99
N TYR A 350 36.23 -13.05 -6.56
CA TYR A 350 37.08 -14.18 -6.94
C TYR A 350 37.93 -14.75 -5.79
N LEU A 351 38.36 -13.92 -4.83
CA LEU A 351 39.29 -14.34 -3.77
C LEU A 351 38.58 -14.65 -2.44
N LYS A 352 37.36 -14.12 -2.22
CA LYS A 352 36.63 -14.07 -0.93
C LYS A 352 37.25 -13.12 0.10
N GLY A 353 36.43 -12.61 1.02
CA GLY A 353 36.78 -11.45 1.87
C GLY A 353 37.77 -11.73 3.01
N ASP A 354 37.90 -12.99 3.39
CA ASP A 354 38.78 -13.57 4.40
C ASP A 354 40.15 -14.00 3.84
N TYR A 355 40.35 -13.91 2.53
CA TYR A 355 41.60 -14.27 1.86
C TYR A 355 42.83 -13.56 2.45
N TYR A 356 43.87 -14.33 2.72
CA TYR A 356 45.20 -13.86 3.10
C TYR A 356 46.19 -14.12 1.97
N PHE A 357 47.08 -13.17 1.72
CA PHE A 357 48.13 -13.31 0.72
C PHE A 357 49.28 -14.15 1.29
N LYS A 358 50.02 -14.86 0.43
CA LYS A 358 51.07 -15.78 0.88
C LYS A 358 52.41 -15.58 0.15
N THR A 359 53.48 -15.89 0.86
CA THR A 359 54.82 -16.13 0.31
C THR A 359 55.27 -17.49 0.84
N GLU A 360 55.68 -18.40 -0.04
CA GLU A 360 56.06 -19.76 0.33
C GLU A 360 57.57 -19.96 0.23
N ILE A 361 58.11 -20.73 1.15
CA ILE A 361 59.54 -21.02 1.27
C ILE A 361 59.71 -22.52 1.13
N PHE A 362 60.52 -22.95 0.17
CA PHE A 362 60.82 -24.36 -0.09
C PHE A 362 62.33 -24.64 0.07
N LYS A 363 62.68 -25.88 0.42
CA LYS A 363 64.04 -26.42 0.37
C LYS A 363 64.08 -27.61 -0.59
N ASP A 364 65.05 -27.66 -1.50
CA ASP A 364 65.33 -28.84 -2.33
C ASP A 364 66.43 -29.73 -1.72
N VAL A 365 66.74 -30.84 -2.40
CA VAL A 365 67.79 -31.79 -2.01
C VAL A 365 69.21 -31.32 -2.33
N GLU A 366 69.37 -30.23 -3.08
CA GLU A 366 70.65 -29.64 -3.50
C GLU A 366 70.99 -28.42 -2.62
N ASN A 367 70.43 -28.36 -1.41
CA ASN A 367 70.53 -27.24 -0.46
C ASN A 367 70.19 -25.88 -1.08
N ARG A 368 69.17 -25.80 -1.95
CA ARG A 368 68.61 -24.51 -2.39
C ARG A 368 67.39 -24.12 -1.57
N ILE A 369 67.30 -22.85 -1.23
CA ILE A 369 66.14 -22.24 -0.55
C ILE A 369 65.40 -21.38 -1.56
N TYR A 370 64.19 -21.78 -1.91
CA TYR A 370 63.32 -21.05 -2.85
C TYR A 370 62.36 -20.15 -2.09
N ILE A 371 62.33 -18.87 -2.44
CA ILE A 371 61.36 -17.89 -1.96
C ILE A 371 60.37 -17.62 -3.08
N LYS A 372 59.16 -18.14 -2.96
CA LYS A 372 58.12 -18.08 -3.99
C LYS A 372 57.07 -17.04 -3.65
N GLY A 373 57.09 -15.95 -4.43
CA GLY A 373 56.16 -14.85 -4.27
C GLY A 373 54.86 -15.07 -5.01
N TYR A 374 53.73 -15.00 -4.30
CA TYR A 374 52.39 -14.90 -4.91
C TYR A 374 51.87 -13.45 -4.88
N GLY A 375 52.79 -12.48 -4.77
CA GLY A 375 52.48 -11.08 -4.93
C GLY A 375 51.75 -10.43 -3.77
N ASP A 376 52.07 -10.76 -2.52
CA ASP A 376 51.48 -10.10 -1.35
C ASP A 376 51.60 -8.55 -1.46
N PRO A 377 50.48 -7.81 -1.57
CA PRO A 377 50.48 -6.36 -1.74
C PRO A 377 50.92 -5.59 -0.49
N THR A 378 51.13 -6.28 0.64
CA THR A 378 51.42 -5.71 1.96
C THR A 378 52.72 -6.20 2.59
N LEU A 379 53.47 -7.07 1.92
CA LEU A 379 54.74 -7.59 2.41
C LEU A 379 55.67 -6.43 2.82
N SER A 380 56.28 -6.52 4.00
CA SER A 380 57.11 -5.47 4.57
C SER A 380 58.51 -5.96 4.93
N GLY A 381 59.41 -5.01 5.19
CA GLY A 381 60.76 -5.34 5.69
C GLY A 381 60.76 -6.13 7.00
N GLN A 382 59.69 -6.03 7.82
CA GLN A 382 59.53 -6.80 9.05
C GLN A 382 59.05 -8.24 8.78
N ASP A 383 58.23 -8.43 7.76
CA ASP A 383 57.76 -9.76 7.34
C ASP A 383 58.93 -10.59 6.78
N LEU A 384 59.91 -9.95 6.14
CA LEU A 384 61.16 -10.60 5.76
C LEU A 384 61.97 -11.09 6.96
N ASP A 385 61.95 -10.41 8.12
CA ASP A 385 62.61 -10.94 9.34
C ASP A 385 61.92 -12.19 9.86
N ASP A 386 60.59 -12.24 9.76
CA ASP A 386 59.81 -13.40 10.18
C ASP A 386 60.08 -14.60 9.24
N ILE A 387 60.23 -14.35 7.94
CA ILE A 387 60.69 -15.32 6.94
C ILE A 387 62.13 -15.80 7.22
N VAL A 388 63.07 -14.90 7.51
CA VAL A 388 64.48 -15.24 7.82
C VAL A 388 64.58 -16.11 9.09
N LYS A 389 63.83 -15.76 10.15
CA LYS A 389 63.74 -16.60 11.37
C LYS A 389 63.14 -17.97 11.07
N ALA A 390 62.16 -18.07 10.18
CA ALA A 390 61.57 -19.34 9.78
C ALA A 390 62.53 -20.19 8.95
N ILE A 391 63.33 -19.58 8.06
CA ILE A 391 64.41 -20.24 7.33
C ILE A 391 65.43 -20.82 8.32
N ASN A 392 65.95 -20.03 9.26
CA ASN A 392 66.91 -20.48 10.26
C ASN A 392 66.45 -21.74 11.03
N LYS A 393 65.16 -21.80 11.40
CA LYS A 393 64.56 -22.96 12.10
C LYS A 393 64.46 -24.24 11.26
N ASN A 394 64.64 -24.17 9.94
CA ASN A 394 64.39 -25.26 8.99
C ASN A 394 65.64 -25.61 8.15
N ILE A 395 66.81 -25.08 8.49
CA ILE A 395 68.09 -25.37 7.83
C ILE A 395 69.09 -25.95 8.84
N THR A 396 70.01 -26.78 8.36
CA THR A 396 71.15 -27.27 9.15
C THR A 396 72.20 -26.16 9.27
N PRO A 397 72.75 -25.86 10.47
CA PRO A 397 73.77 -24.80 10.62
C PRO A 397 75.07 -25.01 9.83
N ASP A 398 75.45 -26.27 9.57
CA ASP A 398 76.71 -26.64 8.91
C ASP A 398 76.60 -26.79 7.39
N ASP A 399 75.38 -26.79 6.84
CA ASP A 399 75.11 -26.86 5.40
C ASP A 399 75.18 -25.45 4.77
N PHE A 400 75.80 -25.33 3.59
CA PHE A 400 75.73 -24.10 2.79
C PHE A 400 74.55 -24.13 1.81
N TYR A 401 73.76 -23.05 1.78
CA TYR A 401 72.53 -22.96 0.98
C TYR A 401 72.59 -21.91 -0.13
N GLN A 402 72.04 -22.21 -1.31
CA GLN A 402 71.85 -21.21 -2.37
C GLN A 402 70.45 -20.58 -2.28
N LEU A 403 70.36 -19.25 -2.18
CA LEU A 403 69.08 -18.54 -2.23
C LEU A 403 68.56 -18.42 -3.67
N VAL A 404 67.30 -18.78 -3.88
CA VAL A 404 66.61 -18.70 -5.18
C VAL A 404 65.30 -17.93 -5.03
N LEU A 405 65.08 -16.92 -5.88
CA LEU A 405 63.81 -16.19 -5.92
C LEU A 405 62.93 -16.71 -7.05
N ASP A 406 61.79 -17.31 -6.67
CA ASP A 406 60.77 -17.74 -7.60
C ASP A 406 59.71 -16.66 -7.81
N ARG A 407 59.77 -16.09 -9.00
CA ARG A 407 58.86 -15.08 -9.52
C ARG A 407 57.95 -15.61 -10.64
N SER A 408 57.99 -16.92 -10.94
CA SER A 408 57.32 -17.54 -12.09
C SER A 408 55.79 -17.62 -11.95
N VAL A 409 55.23 -17.07 -10.87
CA VAL A 409 53.78 -16.94 -10.68
C VAL A 409 53.21 -15.91 -11.64
N PHE A 410 53.98 -14.88 -12.04
CA PHE A 410 53.56 -13.83 -12.98
C PHE A 410 54.31 -13.95 -14.31
N ASN A 411 53.58 -13.87 -15.41
CA ASN A 411 54.07 -14.12 -16.77
C ASN A 411 53.95 -12.86 -17.65
N GLY A 412 54.90 -12.68 -18.57
CA GLY A 412 54.89 -11.61 -19.57
C GLY A 412 55.39 -10.26 -19.06
N ASP A 413 55.18 -9.20 -19.86
CA ASP A 413 55.53 -7.83 -19.46
C ASP A 413 54.48 -7.29 -18.47
N LEU A 414 54.94 -6.93 -17.27
CA LEU A 414 54.14 -6.28 -16.23
C LEU A 414 54.22 -4.74 -16.31
N SER A 415 54.77 -4.20 -17.40
CA SER A 415 54.73 -2.77 -17.71
C SER A 415 53.37 -2.36 -18.28
N PHE A 416 52.95 -1.15 -17.98
CA PHE A 416 51.67 -0.61 -18.45
C PHE A 416 51.89 0.16 -19.76
N LEU A 417 51.27 -0.32 -20.84
CA LEU A 417 51.34 0.20 -22.24
C LEU A 417 51.05 1.71 -22.46
N ASP A 418 50.72 2.44 -21.40
CA ASP A 418 50.29 3.85 -21.45
C ASP A 418 50.81 4.69 -20.25
N GLN A 419 51.67 4.13 -19.41
CA GLN A 419 52.28 4.88 -18.30
C GLN A 419 53.60 5.52 -18.72
N ALA A 420 53.77 6.80 -18.39
CA ALA A 420 55.07 7.45 -18.49
C ALA A 420 56.06 6.73 -17.56
N LYS A 421 57.13 6.15 -18.12
CA LYS A 421 58.24 5.51 -17.38
C LYS A 421 58.95 6.57 -16.54
N ASN A 422 58.50 6.75 -15.29
CA ASN A 422 59.02 7.72 -14.34
C ASN A 422 58.95 7.16 -12.92
N ASP A 423 59.93 7.54 -12.10
CA ASP A 423 60.15 6.95 -10.78
C ASP A 423 59.20 7.45 -9.68
N ARG A 424 58.01 7.98 -10.00
CA ARG A 424 57.08 8.46 -8.97
C ARG A 424 56.46 7.28 -8.22
N TYR A 425 56.32 7.40 -6.90
CA TYR A 425 55.79 6.36 -6.01
C TYR A 425 54.43 5.78 -6.47
N PHE A 426 53.59 6.58 -7.12
CA PHE A 426 52.27 6.14 -7.59
C PHE A 426 52.32 5.31 -8.88
N ASN A 427 53.46 5.23 -9.57
CA ASN A 427 53.71 4.38 -10.73
C ASN A 427 54.49 3.09 -10.36
N ALA A 428 54.53 2.72 -9.07
CA ALA A 428 55.28 1.55 -8.65
C ALA A 428 54.76 0.26 -9.31
N PRO A 429 55.62 -0.50 -10.01
CA PRO A 429 55.21 -1.69 -10.74
C PRO A 429 54.83 -2.83 -9.79
N ALA A 430 53.83 -3.62 -10.21
CA ALA A 430 53.45 -4.86 -9.55
C ALA A 430 54.53 -5.94 -9.77
N SER A 431 54.78 -6.81 -8.79
CA SER A 431 55.74 -7.91 -8.91
C SER A 431 55.41 -9.06 -7.96
N ALA A 432 56.04 -10.22 -8.16
CA ALA A 432 55.79 -11.42 -7.37
C ALA A 432 56.29 -11.26 -5.91
N LEU A 433 57.41 -10.57 -5.73
CA LEU A 433 58.08 -10.27 -4.47
C LEU A 433 58.37 -8.77 -4.37
N ALA A 434 57.45 -8.00 -3.80
CA ALA A 434 57.59 -6.54 -3.64
C ALA A 434 57.28 -6.09 -2.21
N ILE A 435 58.31 -5.66 -1.48
CA ILE A 435 58.14 -5.10 -0.13
C ILE A 435 57.74 -3.62 -0.14
N ASN A 436 57.03 -3.18 0.91
CA ASN A 436 56.70 -1.77 1.20
C ASN A 436 55.99 -1.06 0.03
N PHE A 437 55.07 -1.77 -0.64
CA PHE A 437 54.37 -1.33 -1.85
C PHE A 437 55.29 -0.97 -3.03
N ASN A 438 56.54 -1.46 -3.03
CA ASN A 438 57.59 -1.06 -3.97
C ASN A 438 57.84 0.47 -3.98
N THR A 439 57.69 1.11 -2.81
CA THR A 439 57.86 2.56 -2.65
C THR A 439 58.76 2.91 -1.47
N ALA A 440 59.50 4.01 -1.62
CA ALA A 440 60.31 4.57 -0.54
C ALA A 440 60.20 6.09 -0.49
N TYR A 441 60.36 6.62 0.72
CA TYR A 441 60.66 8.02 0.98
C TYR A 441 62.15 8.16 1.29
N ILE A 442 62.81 9.12 0.65
CA ILE A 442 64.21 9.42 0.93
C ILE A 442 64.46 10.91 1.13
N LYS A 443 65.29 11.21 2.13
CA LYS A 443 65.87 12.53 2.37
C LYS A 443 67.35 12.48 2.02
N ILE A 444 67.76 13.25 1.02
CA ILE A 444 69.16 13.33 0.57
C ILE A 444 69.73 14.69 0.96
N LYS A 445 70.92 14.71 1.58
CA LYS A 445 71.75 15.91 1.78
C LYS A 445 72.94 15.83 0.82
N ASN A 446 73.49 16.99 0.44
CA ASN A 446 74.51 17.24 -0.60
C ASN A 446 75.42 16.04 -0.95
N ARG A 447 75.66 15.84 -2.27
CA ARG A 447 76.51 14.78 -2.85
C ARG A 447 76.04 13.34 -2.49
N HIS A 448 74.76 13.06 -2.74
CA HIS A 448 74.16 11.70 -2.66
C HIS A 448 74.16 11.05 -1.26
N LYS A 449 74.41 11.79 -0.18
CA LYS A 449 74.36 11.24 1.18
C LYS A 449 72.90 11.05 1.61
N ILE A 450 72.51 9.79 1.76
CA ILE A 450 71.21 9.39 2.32
C ILE A 450 71.18 9.79 3.79
N VAL A 451 70.18 10.59 4.18
CA VAL A 451 69.95 11.02 5.57
C VAL A 451 68.96 10.09 6.26
N SER A 452 67.93 9.67 5.54
CA SER A 452 66.92 8.73 6.03
C SER A 452 66.21 8.08 4.86
N LEU A 453 65.92 6.78 4.99
CA LEU A 453 65.11 5.98 4.09
C LEU A 453 63.91 5.42 4.88
N TYR A 454 62.69 5.56 4.36
CA TYR A 454 61.48 5.07 5.01
C TYR A 454 60.57 4.29 4.03
N PRO A 455 60.00 3.12 4.42
CA PRO A 455 60.23 2.41 5.68
C PRO A 455 61.69 2.01 5.88
N SER A 456 62.11 1.75 7.12
CA SER A 456 63.51 1.43 7.42
C SER A 456 63.90 0.12 6.75
N THR A 457 64.62 0.21 5.64
CA THR A 457 65.17 -0.92 4.90
C THR A 457 66.66 -0.71 4.64
N PRO A 458 67.42 -1.78 4.38
CA PRO A 458 68.81 -1.66 3.96
C PRO A 458 68.97 -0.82 2.70
N VAL A 459 70.05 -0.04 2.62
CA VAL A 459 70.44 0.66 1.39
C VAL A 459 71.12 -0.34 0.46
N THR A 460 70.32 -0.97 -0.39
CA THR A 460 70.81 -1.97 -1.35
C THR A 460 71.44 -1.33 -2.59
N GLN A 461 72.05 -2.14 -3.46
CA GLN A 461 72.58 -1.67 -4.75
C GLN A 461 71.51 -1.02 -5.62
N THR A 462 70.30 -1.60 -5.68
CA THR A 462 69.16 -1.03 -6.41
C THR A 462 68.80 0.37 -5.90
N ILE A 463 68.73 0.58 -4.58
CA ILE A 463 68.50 1.91 -4.00
C ILE A 463 69.67 2.86 -4.31
N PHE A 464 70.91 2.43 -4.11
CA PHE A 464 72.09 3.27 -4.29
C PHE A 464 72.21 3.81 -5.72
N GLN A 465 72.00 2.97 -6.74
CA GLN A 465 72.03 3.40 -8.14
C GLN A 465 70.90 4.39 -8.47
N LYS A 466 69.73 4.24 -7.83
CA LYS A 466 68.61 5.18 -8.00
C LYS A 466 68.91 6.53 -7.37
N VAL A 467 69.43 6.54 -6.15
CA VAL A 467 69.76 7.74 -5.36
C VAL A 467 70.80 8.63 -6.05
N LYS A 468 71.75 8.06 -6.82
CA LYS A 468 72.69 8.83 -7.66
C LYS A 468 72.02 9.81 -8.63
N ARG A 469 70.75 9.60 -8.98
CA ARG A 469 69.99 10.43 -9.93
C ARG A 469 69.01 11.40 -9.24
N LEU A 470 68.91 11.36 -7.91
CA LEU A 470 67.95 12.14 -7.14
C LEU A 470 68.61 13.31 -6.39
N ARG A 471 67.86 14.40 -6.19
CA ARG A 471 68.26 15.55 -5.38
C ARG A 471 67.12 15.94 -4.42
N GLY A 472 67.45 16.34 -3.20
CA GLY A 472 66.51 16.82 -2.20
C GLY A 472 65.69 15.73 -1.50
N ILE A 473 64.44 16.05 -1.16
CA ILE A 473 63.48 15.16 -0.48
C ILE A 473 62.52 14.61 -1.54
N GLN A 474 62.41 13.28 -1.68
CA GLN A 474 61.56 12.65 -2.69
C GLN A 474 60.81 11.41 -2.19
N TYR A 475 59.57 11.24 -2.67
CA TYR A 475 58.80 10.00 -2.62
C TYR A 475 58.84 9.34 -3.99
N PHE A 476 59.36 8.12 -4.08
CA PHE A 476 59.66 7.46 -5.36
C PHE A 476 59.27 5.98 -5.34
N SER A 477 59.09 5.40 -6.53
CA SER A 477 59.02 3.96 -6.75
C SER A 477 60.43 3.40 -6.65
N ILE A 478 60.64 2.34 -5.88
CA ILE A 478 61.98 1.76 -5.71
C ILE A 478 62.44 1.16 -7.05
N ALA A 479 61.59 0.36 -7.68
CA ALA A 479 61.87 -0.22 -8.99
C ALA A 479 61.37 0.63 -10.17
N SER A 480 61.95 0.40 -11.35
CA SER A 480 61.46 0.89 -12.66
C SER A 480 60.46 -0.05 -13.33
N ASP A 481 60.54 -1.33 -13.00
CA ASP A 481 59.82 -2.46 -13.59
C ASP A 481 59.68 -3.58 -12.54
N SER A 482 58.96 -4.66 -12.88
CA SER A 482 58.74 -5.76 -11.93
C SER A 482 60.03 -6.50 -11.54
N LYS A 483 60.98 -6.68 -12.48
CA LYS A 483 62.24 -7.40 -12.22
C LYS A 483 63.11 -6.65 -11.22
N ALA A 484 63.21 -5.34 -11.34
CA ALA A 484 63.91 -4.50 -10.38
C ALA A 484 63.23 -4.47 -8.99
N ALA A 485 61.93 -4.78 -8.90
CA ALA A 485 61.21 -4.90 -7.63
C ALA A 485 61.52 -6.22 -6.93
N ASP A 486 61.45 -7.33 -7.67
CA ASP A 486 61.81 -8.67 -7.19
C ASP A 486 63.30 -8.71 -6.77
N GLN A 487 64.18 -8.07 -7.57
CA GLN A 487 65.60 -7.88 -7.29
C GLN A 487 65.84 -7.14 -5.96
N TYR A 488 65.16 -6.01 -5.75
CA TYR A 488 65.27 -5.24 -4.51
C TYR A 488 64.83 -6.03 -3.27
N THR A 489 63.73 -6.78 -3.36
CA THR A 489 63.28 -7.66 -2.27
C THR A 489 64.34 -8.73 -1.95
N GLY A 490 64.99 -9.28 -2.99
CA GLY A 490 66.13 -10.18 -2.85
C GLY A 490 67.32 -9.58 -2.11
N GLU A 491 67.77 -8.40 -2.54
CA GLU A 491 68.91 -7.70 -1.93
C GLU A 491 68.65 -7.39 -0.44
N VAL A 492 67.41 -7.04 -0.08
CA VAL A 492 67.03 -6.86 1.33
C VAL A 492 67.01 -8.19 2.10
N LEU A 493 66.62 -9.29 1.46
CA LEU A 493 66.59 -10.61 2.08
C LEU A 493 68.01 -11.14 2.34
N GLU A 494 68.93 -11.03 1.38
CA GLU A 494 70.36 -11.35 1.56
C GLU A 494 70.95 -10.61 2.76
N MET A 495 70.76 -9.28 2.81
CA MET A 495 71.32 -8.46 3.88
C MET A 495 70.76 -8.88 5.25
N LYS A 496 69.51 -9.34 5.32
CA LYS A 496 68.94 -9.92 6.55
C LYS A 496 69.51 -11.31 6.86
N LEU A 497 69.61 -12.22 5.88
CA LEU A 497 70.22 -13.54 6.10
C LEU A 497 71.66 -13.43 6.64
N VAL A 498 72.45 -12.48 6.11
CA VAL A 498 73.80 -12.14 6.61
C VAL A 498 73.76 -11.57 8.03
N GLN A 499 72.82 -10.67 8.35
CA GLN A 499 72.64 -10.14 9.72
C GLN A 499 72.27 -11.21 10.76
N PHE A 500 71.62 -12.30 10.34
CA PHE A 500 71.30 -13.45 11.17
C PHE A 500 72.40 -14.55 11.16
N ASN A 501 73.57 -14.28 10.56
CA ASN A 501 74.70 -15.23 10.43
C ASN A 501 74.32 -16.58 9.81
N LEU A 502 73.37 -16.61 8.86
CA LEU A 502 72.92 -17.86 8.25
C LEU A 502 73.86 -18.31 7.13
N PRO A 503 74.11 -19.63 6.95
CA PRO A 503 75.02 -20.19 5.96
C PRO A 503 74.41 -20.19 4.55
N VAL A 504 73.99 -19.02 4.06
CA VAL A 504 73.35 -18.84 2.77
C VAL A 504 74.26 -18.06 1.82
N SER A 505 74.13 -18.32 0.52
CA SER A 505 74.87 -17.66 -0.55
C SER A 505 74.76 -16.14 -0.47
N LYS A 506 75.90 -15.45 -0.60
CA LYS A 506 75.97 -13.98 -0.61
C LYS A 506 75.31 -13.33 -1.83
N ASN A 507 74.99 -14.14 -2.85
CA ASN A 507 74.27 -13.76 -4.05
C ASN A 507 73.09 -14.73 -4.26
N PHE A 508 71.87 -14.22 -4.46
CA PHE A 508 70.71 -15.00 -4.92
C PHE A 508 70.70 -15.14 -6.44
N ILE A 509 69.91 -16.11 -6.92
CA ILE A 509 69.58 -16.26 -8.34
C ILE A 509 68.05 -16.23 -8.53
N PHE A 510 67.59 -15.90 -9.73
CA PHE A 510 66.19 -16.11 -10.10
C PHE A 510 66.01 -17.52 -10.66
N GLY A 511 64.99 -18.24 -10.21
CA GLY A 511 64.72 -19.60 -10.67
C GLY A 511 63.32 -20.06 -10.27
N LYS A 512 62.72 -20.95 -11.07
CA LYS A 512 61.42 -21.55 -10.75
C LYS A 512 61.61 -22.62 -9.66
N THR A 513 60.70 -22.67 -8.69
CA THR A 513 60.67 -23.75 -7.68
C THR A 513 60.36 -25.08 -8.37
N PRO A 514 61.21 -26.12 -8.26
CA PRO A 514 60.93 -27.43 -8.83
C PRO A 514 59.86 -28.16 -8.01
N GLU A 515 59.12 -29.07 -8.64
CA GLU A 515 58.04 -29.83 -7.99
C GLU A 515 58.56 -30.78 -6.90
N SER A 516 59.85 -31.13 -6.93
CA SER A 516 60.56 -31.89 -5.91
C SER A 516 60.98 -31.08 -4.67
N ALA A 517 60.87 -29.75 -4.69
CA ALA A 517 61.23 -28.93 -3.53
C ALA A 517 60.18 -29.05 -2.43
N ARG A 518 60.61 -29.34 -1.20
CA ARG A 518 59.74 -29.47 -0.03
C ARG A 518 59.37 -28.11 0.53
N LEU A 519 58.07 -27.85 0.72
CA LEU A 519 57.60 -26.68 1.47
C LEU A 519 58.09 -26.76 2.92
N ILE A 520 58.78 -25.72 3.39
CA ILE A 520 59.29 -25.62 4.77
C ILE A 520 58.61 -24.50 5.58
N TYR A 521 58.09 -23.46 4.92
CA TYR A 521 57.34 -22.40 5.60
C TYR A 521 56.38 -21.68 4.64
N THR A 522 55.23 -21.24 5.15
CA THR A 522 54.32 -20.33 4.46
C THR A 522 54.13 -19.09 5.32
N HIS A 523 54.59 -17.95 4.81
CA HIS A 523 54.27 -16.65 5.39
C HIS A 523 52.92 -16.17 4.88
N TYR A 524 52.02 -15.78 5.78
CA TYR A 524 50.74 -15.16 5.45
C TYR A 524 50.75 -13.67 5.82
N SER A 525 50.13 -12.86 4.96
CA SER A 525 50.05 -11.40 5.12
C SER A 525 49.43 -11.00 6.46
N LYS A 526 49.95 -9.95 7.10
CA LYS A 526 49.34 -9.38 8.33
C LYS A 526 47.98 -8.70 8.10
N LYS A 527 47.47 -8.67 6.85
CA LYS A 527 46.18 -8.09 6.45
C LYS A 527 45.47 -9.01 5.48
N ASN A 528 44.20 -9.30 5.76
CA ASN A 528 43.30 -9.98 4.81
C ASN A 528 42.85 -9.05 3.68
N LEU A 529 42.16 -9.61 2.68
CA LEU A 529 41.69 -8.89 1.51
C LEU A 529 40.82 -7.68 1.86
N LYS A 530 39.86 -7.79 2.78
CA LYS A 530 39.03 -6.64 3.21
C LYS A 530 39.89 -5.49 3.75
N ALA A 531 40.91 -5.78 4.58
CA ALA A 531 41.83 -4.78 5.10
C ALA A 531 42.73 -4.17 3.99
N VAL A 532 43.17 -4.97 3.03
CA VAL A 532 43.96 -4.52 1.86
C VAL A 532 43.12 -3.65 0.93
N ILE A 533 41.87 -4.01 0.66
CA ILE A 533 40.93 -3.19 -0.13
C ILE A 533 40.62 -1.87 0.59
N ARG A 534 40.35 -1.89 1.89
CA ARG A 534 40.13 -0.66 2.67
C ARG A 534 41.36 0.27 2.61
N LEU A 535 42.57 -0.29 2.69
CA LEU A 535 43.82 0.45 2.48
C LEU A 535 43.95 1.02 1.07
N MET A 536 43.67 0.21 0.04
CA MET A 536 43.68 0.60 -1.37
C MET A 536 42.71 1.76 -1.66
N LEU A 537 41.46 1.66 -1.19
CA LEU A 537 40.43 2.68 -1.42
C LEU A 537 40.74 3.96 -0.64
N LYS A 538 41.11 3.86 0.65
CA LYS A 538 41.42 5.02 1.52
C LYS A 538 42.69 5.77 1.11
N LYS A 539 43.77 5.08 0.77
CA LYS A 539 45.03 5.72 0.33
C LYS A 539 45.10 5.94 -1.19
N SER A 540 44.12 5.42 -1.94
CA SER A 540 44.11 5.40 -3.42
C SER A 540 45.36 4.72 -4.02
N ASN A 541 45.87 3.68 -3.35
CA ASN A 541 47.14 3.04 -3.71
C ASN A 541 47.04 2.31 -5.07
N ASN A 542 47.90 2.68 -6.03
CA ASN A 542 47.91 2.12 -7.38
C ASN A 542 48.58 0.75 -7.44
N PHE A 543 49.67 0.57 -6.70
CA PHE A 543 50.39 -0.71 -6.59
C PHE A 543 49.43 -1.81 -6.14
N ILE A 544 48.71 -1.61 -5.03
CA ILE A 544 47.74 -2.61 -4.52
C ILE A 544 46.66 -2.94 -5.56
N ALA A 545 46.16 -1.95 -6.31
CA ALA A 545 45.13 -2.20 -7.32
C ALA A 545 45.63 -3.08 -8.49
N ASN A 546 46.85 -2.82 -8.96
CA ASN A 546 47.46 -3.62 -10.01
C ASN A 546 47.91 -5.00 -9.50
N GLN A 547 48.34 -5.07 -8.25
CA GLN A 547 48.70 -6.31 -7.57
C GLN A 547 47.47 -7.24 -7.43
N LEU A 548 46.33 -6.71 -6.95
CA LEU A 548 45.07 -7.46 -6.87
C LEU A 548 44.60 -7.94 -8.25
N LEU A 549 44.82 -7.17 -9.31
CA LEU A 549 44.48 -7.57 -10.67
C LEU A 549 45.28 -8.82 -11.12
N LEU A 550 46.57 -8.90 -10.78
CA LEU A 550 47.38 -10.10 -11.04
C LEU A 550 46.97 -11.29 -10.17
N ILE A 551 46.61 -11.06 -8.90
CA ILE A 551 46.17 -12.14 -7.99
C ILE A 551 44.79 -12.71 -8.42
N ILE A 552 43.88 -11.87 -8.93
CA ILE A 552 42.66 -12.32 -9.59
C ILE A 552 43.00 -13.18 -10.81
N ALA A 553 43.94 -12.74 -11.66
CA ALA A 553 44.39 -13.52 -12.80
C ALA A 553 44.99 -14.87 -12.40
N GLN A 554 45.78 -14.91 -11.33
CA GLN A 554 46.35 -16.13 -10.75
C GLN A 554 45.27 -17.09 -10.24
N GLN A 555 44.25 -16.59 -9.56
CA GLN A 555 43.16 -17.42 -9.01
C GLN A 555 42.28 -18.04 -10.10
N VAL A 556 42.04 -17.32 -11.20
CA VAL A 556 41.11 -17.72 -12.26
C VAL A 556 41.81 -18.40 -13.44
N ASN A 557 43.04 -18.01 -13.77
CA ASN A 557 43.84 -18.56 -14.85
C ASN A 557 45.34 -18.63 -14.48
N PRO A 558 45.73 -19.59 -13.61
CA PRO A 558 47.12 -19.71 -13.13
C PRO A 558 48.15 -20.03 -14.23
N LYS A 559 47.72 -20.40 -15.44
CA LYS A 559 48.62 -20.65 -16.57
C LYS A 559 49.07 -19.35 -17.28
N ASN A 560 48.31 -18.26 -17.17
CA ASN A 560 48.61 -17.00 -17.87
C ASN A 560 48.32 -15.77 -17.00
N VAL A 561 49.18 -15.53 -16.01
CA VAL A 561 49.01 -14.47 -15.03
C VAL A 561 49.69 -13.17 -15.49
N GLY A 562 48.95 -12.34 -16.23
CA GLY A 562 49.40 -11.05 -16.73
C GLY A 562 48.33 -9.95 -16.62
N ILE A 563 48.72 -8.71 -16.89
CA ILE A 563 47.83 -7.52 -16.77
C ILE A 563 46.63 -7.63 -17.72
N ASP A 564 46.84 -8.11 -18.95
CA ASP A 564 45.76 -8.29 -19.91
C ASP A 564 44.77 -9.37 -19.44
N THR A 565 45.24 -10.52 -18.97
CA THR A 565 44.38 -11.59 -18.44
C THR A 565 43.53 -11.09 -17.26
N GLY A 566 44.16 -10.44 -16.27
CA GLY A 566 43.44 -9.90 -15.11
C GLY A 566 42.44 -8.80 -15.50
N THR A 567 42.78 -7.97 -16.49
CA THR A 567 41.88 -6.97 -17.05
C THR A 567 40.67 -7.62 -17.73
N GLN A 568 40.86 -8.65 -18.57
CA GLN A 568 39.76 -9.35 -19.23
C GLN A 568 38.85 -10.07 -18.23
N ILE A 569 39.40 -10.66 -17.17
CA ILE A 569 38.61 -11.25 -16.08
C ILE A 569 37.75 -10.20 -15.37
N ILE A 570 38.28 -9.00 -15.10
CA ILE A 570 37.50 -7.92 -14.48
C ILE A 570 36.45 -7.35 -15.45
N LYS A 571 36.74 -7.22 -16.75
CA LYS A 571 35.72 -6.85 -17.76
C LYS A 571 34.57 -7.84 -17.79
N ARG A 572 34.88 -9.14 -17.85
CA ARG A 572 33.90 -10.22 -17.81
C ARG A 572 33.06 -10.18 -16.54
N PHE A 573 33.67 -9.97 -15.38
CA PHE A 573 32.97 -9.74 -14.11
C PHE A 573 32.01 -8.53 -14.17
N LEU A 574 32.42 -7.40 -14.75
CA LEU A 574 31.55 -6.22 -14.89
C LEU A 574 30.33 -6.51 -15.78
N ILE A 575 30.48 -7.33 -16.82
CA ILE A 575 29.38 -7.72 -17.70
C ILE A 575 28.47 -8.74 -17.00
N GLU A 576 29.02 -9.88 -16.57
CA GLU A 576 28.26 -11.03 -16.07
C GLU A 576 27.68 -10.83 -14.66
N GLN A 577 28.42 -10.17 -13.76
CA GLN A 577 28.06 -10.09 -12.34
C GLN A 577 27.50 -8.73 -11.93
N VAL A 578 27.83 -7.67 -12.67
CA VAL A 578 27.38 -6.29 -12.40
C VAL A 578 26.35 -5.80 -13.44
N GLY A 579 26.19 -6.49 -14.56
CA GLY A 579 25.23 -6.14 -15.62
C GLY A 579 25.62 -4.89 -16.42
N VAL A 580 26.91 -4.53 -16.46
CA VAL A 580 27.40 -3.40 -17.25
C VAL A 580 27.51 -3.81 -18.71
N LYS A 581 26.79 -3.11 -19.61
CA LYS A 581 26.94 -3.34 -21.07
C LYS A 581 28.36 -3.00 -21.53
N GLU A 582 28.92 -3.83 -22.40
CA GLU A 582 30.30 -3.70 -22.90
C GLU A 582 30.62 -2.31 -23.48
N ASN A 583 29.72 -1.72 -24.26
CA ASN A 583 29.89 -0.38 -24.83
C ASN A 583 29.89 0.78 -23.81
N ASN A 584 29.58 0.53 -22.54
CA ASN A 584 29.58 1.55 -21.49
C ASN A 584 30.93 1.68 -20.75
N PHE A 585 31.95 0.90 -21.09
CA PHE A 585 33.25 1.00 -20.45
C PHE A 585 34.41 0.53 -21.33
N VAL A 586 35.62 0.96 -20.98
CA VAL A 586 36.89 0.46 -21.50
C VAL A 586 37.79 0.31 -20.30
N MET A 587 38.31 -0.90 -20.07
CA MET A 587 39.29 -1.15 -19.01
C MET A 587 40.58 -1.70 -19.61
N ILE A 588 41.72 -1.14 -19.22
CA ILE A 588 43.06 -1.62 -19.59
C ILE A 588 44.00 -1.85 -18.38
N GLU A 589 43.64 -1.33 -17.20
CA GLU A 589 44.37 -1.57 -15.94
C GLU A 589 43.51 -1.18 -14.71
N GLY A 590 43.83 -1.75 -13.53
CA GLY A 590 43.01 -1.67 -12.31
C GLY A 590 43.24 -0.45 -11.42
N SER A 591 44.31 0.31 -11.61
CA SER A 591 44.61 1.50 -10.80
C SER A 591 43.89 2.77 -11.29
N GLY A 592 43.63 2.91 -12.59
CA GLY A 592 43.03 4.11 -13.17
C GLY A 592 44.03 5.24 -13.39
N LEU A 593 45.28 4.89 -13.72
CA LEU A 593 46.31 5.81 -14.18
C LEU A 593 46.19 6.11 -15.69
N SER A 594 45.80 5.12 -16.51
CA SER A 594 45.65 5.33 -17.94
C SER A 594 44.44 6.19 -18.30
N ARG A 595 44.60 7.01 -19.34
CA ARG A 595 43.51 7.80 -19.96
C ARG A 595 42.64 7.00 -20.93
N LYS A 596 43.10 5.81 -21.33
CA LYS A 596 42.38 4.83 -22.15
C LYS A 596 41.29 4.11 -21.35
N ASN A 597 41.43 4.03 -20.02
CA ASN A 597 40.33 3.64 -19.14
C ASN A 597 39.15 4.61 -19.32
N LYS A 598 37.95 4.08 -19.54
CA LYS A 598 36.67 4.80 -19.71
C LYS A 598 35.54 4.09 -18.97
N ILE A 599 34.58 4.84 -18.47
CA ILE A 599 33.29 4.29 -18.00
C ILE A 599 32.21 5.38 -18.07
N THR A 600 30.95 5.01 -18.29
CA THR A 600 29.82 5.94 -18.20
C THR A 600 29.35 6.12 -16.74
N PRO A 601 28.73 7.26 -16.40
CA PRO A 601 28.11 7.46 -15.08
C PRO A 601 27.12 6.35 -14.70
N LYS A 602 26.30 5.86 -15.66
CA LYS A 602 25.38 4.73 -15.45
C LYS A 602 26.12 3.44 -15.09
N ALA A 603 27.18 3.09 -15.81
CA ALA A 603 27.95 1.88 -15.53
C ALA A 603 28.66 1.93 -14.17
N MET A 604 29.19 3.08 -13.79
CA MET A 604 29.74 3.30 -12.44
C MET A 604 28.64 3.22 -11.36
N LEU A 605 27.42 3.68 -11.65
CA LEU A 605 26.28 3.59 -10.73
C LEU A 605 25.82 2.13 -10.53
N GLN A 606 25.75 1.33 -11.61
CA GLN A 606 25.50 -0.12 -11.53
C GLN A 606 26.55 -0.82 -10.65
N LEU A 607 27.84 -0.46 -10.84
CA LEU A 607 28.94 -0.95 -10.02
C LEU A 607 28.83 -0.53 -8.56
N LEU A 608 28.40 0.70 -8.24
CA LEU A 608 28.10 1.10 -6.86
C LEU A 608 26.94 0.27 -6.27
N ASN A 609 25.88 0.03 -7.02
CA ASN A 609 24.74 -0.74 -6.52
C ASN A 609 25.14 -2.18 -6.20
N TYR A 610 25.98 -2.83 -7.04
CA TYR A 610 26.61 -4.12 -6.71
C TYR A 610 27.54 -4.03 -5.47
N ALA A 611 28.31 -2.95 -5.37
CA ALA A 611 29.31 -2.74 -4.32
C ALA A 611 28.72 -2.35 -2.95
N LYS A 612 27.41 -2.08 -2.86
CA LYS A 612 26.73 -1.61 -1.64
C LYS A 612 26.90 -2.58 -0.45
N LYS A 613 27.02 -3.88 -0.73
CA LYS A 613 27.30 -4.96 0.25
C LYS A 613 28.66 -4.87 0.95
N PHE A 614 29.53 -3.94 0.56
CA PHE A 614 30.83 -3.67 1.21
C PHE A 614 31.10 -2.15 1.35
N ILE A 615 30.04 -1.38 1.64
CA ILE A 615 30.10 0.06 1.92
C ILE A 615 31.11 0.44 3.01
N ASP A 616 31.34 -0.44 4.01
CA ASP A 616 32.29 -0.28 5.11
C ASP A 616 33.78 -0.32 4.69
N LEU A 617 34.06 -0.67 3.44
CA LEU A 617 35.41 -0.62 2.86
C LEU A 617 35.70 0.72 2.16
N PHE A 618 34.67 1.51 1.83
CA PHE A 618 34.83 2.84 1.26
C PHE A 618 35.33 3.81 2.34
N PRO A 619 36.25 4.75 2.02
CA PRO A 619 36.67 5.75 2.99
C PRO A 619 35.55 6.77 3.21
N ASN A 620 35.36 7.18 4.47
CA ASN A 620 34.54 8.33 4.80
C ASN A 620 35.16 9.60 4.17
N ILE A 621 34.33 10.51 3.63
CA ILE A 621 34.82 11.68 2.90
C ILE A 621 35.55 12.71 3.77
N LYS A 622 35.32 12.72 5.10
CA LYS A 622 36.09 13.55 6.05
C LYS A 622 37.58 13.19 6.05
N ASP A 623 37.90 11.91 5.86
CA ASP A 623 39.28 11.41 5.75
C ASP A 623 39.91 11.66 4.36
N SER A 624 39.17 12.30 3.44
CA SER A 624 39.62 12.54 2.08
C SER A 624 40.58 13.73 1.98
N LYS A 625 41.35 13.77 0.90
CA LYS A 625 42.29 14.86 0.60
C LYS A 625 41.61 16.16 0.10
N TYR A 626 40.28 16.31 0.30
CA TYR A 626 39.49 17.42 -0.23
C TYR A 626 38.75 18.15 0.90
N PRO A 627 39.36 19.20 1.49
CA PRO A 627 38.74 19.98 2.57
C PRO A 627 37.38 20.57 2.19
N GLU A 628 37.17 20.89 0.91
CA GLU A 628 35.87 21.35 0.38
C GLU A 628 34.73 20.37 0.70
N LEU A 629 35.00 19.06 0.64
CA LEU A 629 33.98 18.01 0.84
C LEU A 629 33.62 17.81 2.31
N SER A 630 34.50 18.22 3.23
CA SER A 630 34.18 18.26 4.66
C SER A 630 33.16 19.35 5.01
N LYS A 631 32.86 20.28 4.09
CA LYS A 631 31.83 21.33 4.25
C LYS A 631 30.43 20.89 3.82
N LEU A 632 30.27 19.68 3.27
CA LEU A 632 28.97 19.09 2.99
C LEU A 632 28.31 18.62 4.30
N GLY A 633 27.02 18.94 4.48
CA GLY A 633 26.25 18.61 5.68
C GLY A 633 26.21 17.10 5.98
N ASP A 634 26.15 16.77 7.27
CA ASP A 634 26.32 15.42 7.84
C ASP A 634 27.28 14.45 7.10
N ASN A 635 28.48 14.96 6.83
CA ASN A 635 29.62 14.17 6.36
C ASN A 635 30.00 12.96 7.25
N LYS A 636 29.36 12.70 8.41
CA LYS A 636 29.55 11.45 9.18
C LYS A 636 29.12 10.21 8.37
N ARG A 637 28.18 10.35 7.43
CA ARG A 637 27.61 9.22 6.67
C ARG A 637 27.81 9.32 5.15
N PHE A 638 28.88 9.98 4.70
CA PHE A 638 29.30 10.00 3.29
C PHE A 638 30.56 9.14 3.09
N TYR A 639 30.43 8.03 2.37
CA TYR A 639 31.50 7.07 2.08
C TYR A 639 31.75 6.99 0.57
N ALA A 640 32.89 7.47 0.09
CA ALA A 640 33.13 7.59 -1.35
C ALA A 640 34.60 7.49 -1.77
N LYS A 641 34.82 6.90 -2.94
CA LYS A 641 36.11 6.91 -3.63
C LYS A 641 36.22 8.17 -4.48
N THR A 642 37.38 8.81 -4.46
CA THR A 642 37.74 9.92 -5.36
C THR A 642 38.68 9.45 -6.48
N GLY A 643 38.64 10.12 -7.62
CA GLY A 643 39.50 9.84 -8.78
C GLY A 643 39.99 11.13 -9.42
N THR A 644 41.30 11.31 -9.51
CA THR A 644 41.89 12.56 -10.05
C THR A 644 43.10 12.30 -10.91
N LEU A 645 43.14 12.96 -12.07
CA LEU A 645 44.30 13.07 -12.96
C LEU A 645 44.36 14.53 -13.45
N ARG A 646 45.38 14.90 -14.23
CA ARG A 646 45.44 16.24 -14.86
C ARG A 646 44.17 16.47 -15.70
N ASN A 647 43.38 17.48 -15.35
CA ASN A 647 42.08 17.79 -15.97
C ASN A 647 40.99 16.69 -15.81
N VAL A 648 41.05 15.85 -14.77
CA VAL A 648 39.99 14.88 -14.44
C VAL A 648 39.72 14.93 -12.94
N SER A 649 38.46 15.09 -12.53
CA SER A 649 38.03 15.16 -11.11
C SER A 649 36.70 14.45 -10.91
N ASN A 650 36.74 13.29 -10.27
CA ASN A 650 35.62 12.38 -10.11
C ASN A 650 35.44 11.93 -8.65
N ILE A 651 34.23 11.53 -8.30
CA ILE A 651 33.87 10.91 -7.03
C ILE A 651 32.71 9.93 -7.25
N ALA A 652 32.74 8.78 -6.57
CA ALA A 652 31.67 7.80 -6.58
C ALA A 652 31.55 7.11 -5.21
N GLY A 653 30.33 6.95 -4.70
CA GLY A 653 30.07 6.35 -3.39
C GLY A 653 28.63 6.54 -2.92
N TYR A 654 28.46 6.56 -1.60
CA TYR A 654 27.16 6.51 -0.95
C TYR A 654 26.99 7.61 0.11
N TYR A 655 25.80 8.18 0.17
CA TYR A 655 25.42 9.18 1.16
C TYR A 655 24.11 8.73 1.85
N TRP A 656 24.08 8.81 3.18
CA TRP A 656 22.86 8.53 3.96
C TRP A 656 22.06 9.80 4.19
N LYS A 657 20.80 9.82 3.77
CA LYS A 657 19.82 10.89 4.08
C LYS A 657 18.46 10.24 4.29
N GLN A 658 17.64 10.76 5.22
CA GLN A 658 16.24 10.35 5.40
C GLN A 658 16.05 8.83 5.52
N ASN A 659 16.86 8.20 6.38
CA ASN A 659 16.91 6.74 6.60
C ASN A 659 17.12 5.86 5.36
N LYS A 660 17.63 6.42 4.26
CA LYS A 660 17.89 5.73 2.99
C LYS A 660 19.36 5.95 2.57
N TRP A 661 19.99 4.93 1.99
CA TRP A 661 21.28 5.07 1.31
C TRP A 661 21.04 5.52 -0.13
N MET A 662 21.75 6.56 -0.57
CA MET A 662 21.76 7.00 -1.97
C MET A 662 23.11 6.69 -2.60
N SER A 663 23.11 6.10 -3.79
CA SER A 663 24.31 5.93 -4.62
C SER A 663 24.52 7.17 -5.48
N LEU A 664 25.76 7.68 -5.53
CA LEU A 664 26.11 8.94 -6.19
C LEU A 664 27.40 8.78 -7.01
N VAL A 665 27.35 9.20 -8.27
CA VAL A 665 28.47 9.25 -9.22
C VAL A 665 28.56 10.65 -9.82
N VAL A 666 29.76 11.23 -9.76
CA VAL A 666 30.13 12.47 -10.43
C VAL A 666 31.45 12.25 -11.16
N MET A 667 31.45 12.50 -12.47
CA MET A 667 32.63 12.37 -13.33
C MET A 667 32.83 13.66 -14.12
N SER A 668 34.08 14.13 -14.28
CA SER A 668 34.33 15.39 -14.95
C SER A 668 35.70 15.49 -15.61
N ASP A 669 35.72 15.90 -16.88
CA ASP A 669 36.93 16.23 -17.65
C ASP A 669 37.35 17.70 -17.41
N MET A 670 37.42 18.14 -16.14
CA MET A 670 37.70 19.54 -15.76
C MET A 670 38.87 19.70 -14.78
N LYS A 671 39.46 20.91 -14.74
CA LYS A 671 40.69 21.24 -13.98
C LYS A 671 40.51 21.44 -12.48
N ARG A 672 39.30 21.63 -11.95
CA ARG A 672 39.06 22.13 -10.59
C ARG A 672 38.21 21.19 -9.73
N SER A 673 38.75 20.77 -8.58
CA SER A 673 38.03 20.08 -7.50
C SER A 673 36.81 20.87 -6.99
N LEU A 674 36.90 22.20 -6.98
CA LEU A 674 35.82 23.13 -6.64
C LEU A 674 34.51 22.86 -7.42
N ILE A 675 34.60 22.43 -8.68
CA ILE A 675 33.39 22.13 -9.47
C ILE A 675 32.77 20.81 -9.01
N THR A 676 33.58 19.81 -8.65
CA THR A 676 33.07 18.58 -8.02
C THR A 676 32.40 18.91 -6.67
N ALA A 677 32.96 19.82 -5.87
CA ALA A 677 32.38 20.22 -4.59
C ALA A 677 31.06 21.00 -4.72
N ASP A 678 30.98 21.98 -5.64
CA ASP A 678 29.72 22.68 -5.96
C ASP A 678 28.67 21.69 -6.50
N LEU A 679 29.06 20.80 -7.40
CA LEU A 679 28.15 19.80 -8.01
C LEU A 679 27.70 18.70 -7.04
N LEU A 680 28.40 18.46 -5.92
CA LEU A 680 27.94 17.60 -4.83
C LEU A 680 27.02 18.33 -3.83
N LYS A 681 27.03 19.67 -3.82
CA LYS A 681 26.19 20.50 -2.95
C LYS A 681 24.82 20.78 -3.59
N ASN A 682 24.77 20.87 -4.92
CA ASN A 682 23.54 21.04 -5.71
C ASN A 682 22.93 19.66 -6.06
#